data_AF-A0A2N7N6S4-F1
#
_entry.id   AF-A0A2N7N6S4-F1
#
_cell.length_a   1.000
_cell.length_b   1.000
_cell.length_c   1.000
_cell.angle_alpha   90.00
_cell.angle_beta   90.00
_cell.angle_gamma   90.00
#
_symmetry.space_group_name_H-M   'P 1'
#
loop_
_entity.id
_entity.type
_entity.pdbx_description
1 polymer ?
#
loop_
_entity_poly.entity_id
_entity_poly.type
_entity_poly.pdbx_seq_one_letter_code
_entity_poly.pdbx_strand_id
1 'polypeptide(L)'
;MRYNKWFLIFGMFTSSGLSAAPAGFEGLTTLVPADITLVVNDDGMRSLPGEISGQSVRFSAKTHAELHAFLLEQYVAPDVAASLAKSLMNEVSSSSFCFGRRDTCAIDDNEVKSPQVVVVSGQNKVRVLVPSSLMVKQAQSTRFIDEKISEHALVVHHDVNVGAGLDSQSYGYYGGEMVAGLTHGYLRGDVNLTTDRDNTEYDRYLYVDELSWNYLSGHWRLHMGYVSDQVDDSWNATSALDTDEKVSSVRVTLGTTSELEYQSKETAQRLYFSVPSSGRLKIKRDDGSPVLERNVSAGQQYVSYSELPRGIHDLTLTVEAGGQEIYREVRKIYNTVNATLAPGETDMLFTAGFFHSQSVFPEWVEEQLPYEEEWENPGYLQGQVMAQVMPAWQVGGSLMNTREMHYAKVATTYQPTSWFSLNAVLGRFGSGSDYVQASGRLGSISWSWNRFQDDAILDDESVSLEHYLYGVGDYTEWSLAWSQRVWKGNAYAYYSNFDRELEFTAYQPDNWLDKEYQSNRSLTVGYSWQGPWRSTLDGNVMNTQFESDANGIGLDEWSVSLSISLPLSSSGDDYVNYNFTHQDSSTGQSQYHRATYGHRFDMPQGANLGVEVSGSGYVMDSVDIADTAVGDVTVSGGYQDNHWRGSGMMYVDTDGEYSGYGDMQTSTILSGGDWFQTRERADSYLLVKNSGEQATSLQEDGDKFLTVAQLRKNGGNGGRLPIDKKALAYPLESYKEYQVMLDDSSSDYHNRGDSFAQGSSYPGTSLLLGVDNREVRSYISVFTSVEGEPIDRVECVGEGCVSVEELTEGVFKFRVSKGLPFQLKTALNQRCFIPSPNMAERQNLGQNFCMPQFDNVDGLQLALGKDGQYYYYVGEFATLQQLEFYHQELTEQNPEAELVKKNIGKRTFLFVRSPQYLAHRGVDLVRSLSAYALEEQSNPSYVYR
;
A
#
# COMPACT_ATOMS: atom_id res chain seq x y z
N MET A 1 -65.16 -1.11 -34.98
CA MET A 1 -65.81 -0.44 -36.14
C MET A 1 -64.73 -0.12 -37.17
N ARG A 2 -64.97 -0.38 -38.48
CA ARG A 2 -64.14 -0.01 -39.66
C ARG A 2 -62.66 -0.51 -39.64
N TYR A 3 -62.28 -1.46 -40.49
CA TYR A 3 -61.63 -1.25 -41.83
C TYR A 3 -60.33 -0.42 -41.73
N ASN A 4 -59.17 -0.72 -42.35
CA ASN A 4 -58.77 -1.64 -43.44
C ASN A 4 -57.21 -1.80 -43.36
N LYS A 5 -56.43 -2.61 -44.11
CA LYS A 5 -56.61 -3.54 -45.25
C LYS A 5 -55.43 -4.57 -45.25
N TRP A 6 -55.38 -5.52 -46.19
CA TRP A 6 -54.17 -6.30 -46.54
C TRP A 6 -53.25 -5.54 -47.51
N PHE A 7 -51.94 -5.82 -47.48
CA PHE A 7 -51.12 -5.91 -48.70
C PHE A 7 -50.02 -6.97 -48.53
N LEU A 8 -49.93 -7.86 -49.51
CA LEU A 8 -48.95 -8.94 -49.63
C LEU A 8 -48.09 -8.60 -50.86
N ILE A 9 -46.77 -8.53 -50.73
CA ILE A 9 -45.86 -8.40 -51.87
C ILE A 9 -44.79 -9.49 -51.78
N PHE A 10 -44.79 -10.35 -52.81
CA PHE A 10 -43.72 -11.30 -53.11
C PHE A 10 -42.53 -10.55 -53.75
N GLY A 11 -41.29 -10.88 -53.39
CA GLY A 11 -40.12 -10.14 -53.90
C GLY A 11 -38.79 -10.88 -53.77
N MET A 12 -38.56 -11.85 -54.66
CA MET A 12 -37.27 -12.40 -55.13
C MET A 12 -36.11 -12.56 -54.12
N PHE A 13 -35.75 -13.82 -53.86
CA PHE A 13 -34.37 -14.18 -53.52
C PHE A 13 -33.43 -13.86 -54.69
N THR A 14 -32.52 -12.91 -54.52
CA THR A 14 -31.28 -12.82 -55.30
C THR A 14 -30.11 -13.21 -54.42
N SER A 15 -29.44 -14.31 -54.74
CA SER A 15 -28.19 -14.71 -54.11
C SER A 15 -27.07 -13.74 -54.50
N SER A 16 -26.74 -12.78 -53.63
CA SER A 16 -25.48 -12.05 -53.70
C SER A 16 -24.35 -12.97 -53.30
N GLY A 17 -23.48 -13.32 -54.26
CA GLY A 17 -22.33 -14.17 -54.02
C GLY A 17 -21.25 -13.50 -53.17
N LEU A 18 -20.35 -14.31 -52.63
CA LEU A 18 -19.15 -13.85 -51.91
C LEU A 18 -18.34 -12.91 -52.81
N SER A 19 -18.23 -11.63 -52.40
CA SER A 19 -17.16 -10.78 -52.88
C SER A 19 -15.88 -11.21 -52.17
N ALA A 20 -14.83 -11.54 -52.93
CA ALA A 20 -13.48 -11.52 -52.38
C ALA A 20 -13.15 -10.09 -51.91
N ALA A 21 -12.30 -9.97 -50.89
CA ALA A 21 -11.83 -8.67 -50.42
C ALA A 21 -11.06 -7.94 -51.56
N PRO A 22 -11.14 -6.60 -51.66
CA PRO A 22 -10.31 -5.85 -52.59
C PRO A 22 -8.82 -6.06 -52.25
N ALA A 23 -7.99 -6.24 -53.29
CA ALA A 23 -6.56 -6.45 -53.12
C ALA A 23 -5.92 -5.28 -52.36
N GLY A 24 -5.18 -5.57 -51.29
CA GLY A 24 -4.61 -4.58 -50.37
C GLY A 24 -5.44 -4.29 -49.12
N PHE A 25 -6.64 -4.86 -48.98
CA PHE A 25 -7.53 -4.71 -47.81
C PHE A 25 -7.84 -6.03 -47.10
N GLU A 26 -7.11 -7.11 -47.43
CA GLU A 26 -7.29 -8.44 -46.86
C GLU A 26 -7.23 -8.40 -45.33
N GLY A 27 -6.23 -7.72 -44.75
CA GLY A 27 -6.06 -7.59 -43.29
C GLY A 27 -7.20 -6.88 -42.53
N LEU A 28 -8.13 -6.20 -43.21
CA LEU A 28 -9.35 -5.67 -42.58
C LEU A 28 -10.48 -6.69 -42.46
N THR A 29 -10.39 -7.81 -43.19
CA THR A 29 -11.50 -8.77 -43.39
C THR A 29 -11.13 -10.23 -43.13
N THR A 30 -9.85 -10.60 -43.24
CA THR A 30 -9.37 -11.93 -42.87
C THR A 30 -9.16 -12.02 -41.36
N LEU A 31 -9.85 -12.95 -40.71
CA LEU A 31 -9.57 -13.35 -39.34
C LEU A 31 -8.19 -14.03 -39.25
N VAL A 32 -7.32 -13.54 -38.37
CA VAL A 32 -5.98 -14.08 -38.10
C VAL A 32 -5.92 -14.59 -36.66
N PRO A 33 -5.36 -15.79 -36.38
CA PRO A 33 -5.20 -16.29 -35.02
C PRO A 33 -4.35 -15.35 -34.14
N ALA A 34 -4.85 -15.06 -32.94
CA ALA A 34 -4.17 -14.22 -31.95
C ALA A 34 -4.62 -14.61 -30.53
N ASP A 35 -3.78 -14.30 -29.54
CA ASP A 35 -4.24 -14.17 -28.16
C ASP A 35 -4.87 -12.78 -28.00
N ILE A 36 -6.16 -12.76 -27.65
CA ILE A 36 -7.00 -11.57 -27.69
C ILE A 36 -7.29 -11.10 -26.27
N THR A 37 -6.85 -9.88 -25.95
CA THR A 37 -7.17 -9.21 -24.70
C THR A 37 -8.62 -8.72 -24.74
N LEU A 38 -9.51 -9.52 -24.17
CA LEU A 38 -10.89 -9.12 -23.93
C LEU A 38 -10.93 -8.17 -22.74
N VAL A 39 -11.69 -7.08 -22.85
CA VAL A 39 -11.93 -6.10 -21.77
C VAL A 39 -13.42 -5.83 -21.65
N VAL A 40 -13.98 -5.82 -20.43
CA VAL A 40 -15.41 -5.51 -20.18
C VAL A 40 -15.52 -4.18 -19.44
N ASN A 41 -16.33 -3.24 -19.95
CA ASN A 41 -16.56 -1.89 -19.39
C ASN A 41 -15.28 -1.10 -19.02
N ASP A 42 -14.16 -1.42 -19.67
CA ASP A 42 -12.80 -0.95 -19.33
C ASP A 42 -12.33 -1.30 -17.90
N ASP A 43 -13.11 -2.13 -17.19
CA ASP A 43 -12.99 -2.49 -15.77
C ASP A 43 -12.61 -3.97 -15.55
N GLY A 44 -12.15 -4.69 -16.56
CA GLY A 44 -11.61 -6.04 -16.33
C GLY A 44 -11.15 -6.69 -17.61
N MET A 45 -10.04 -7.43 -17.56
CA MET A 45 -9.46 -8.07 -18.75
C MET A 45 -9.04 -9.52 -18.56
N ARG A 46 -9.13 -10.28 -19.64
CA ARG A 46 -8.59 -11.63 -19.75
C ARG A 46 -8.10 -11.86 -21.19
N SER A 47 -6.89 -12.38 -21.33
CA SER A 47 -6.38 -12.81 -22.63
C SER A 47 -6.92 -14.20 -22.94
N LEU A 48 -7.55 -14.38 -24.10
CA LEU A 48 -8.12 -15.65 -24.54
C LEU A 48 -7.73 -15.93 -26.00
N PRO A 49 -7.36 -17.18 -26.36
CA PRO A 49 -7.05 -17.52 -27.74
C PRO A 49 -8.28 -17.42 -28.65
N GLY A 50 -8.11 -16.77 -29.80
CA GLY A 50 -9.14 -16.59 -30.80
C GLY A 50 -8.57 -16.17 -32.15
N GLU A 51 -9.41 -15.53 -32.95
CA GLU A 51 -9.05 -14.93 -34.22
C GLU A 51 -9.64 -13.52 -34.30
N ILE A 52 -8.88 -12.59 -34.87
CA ILE A 52 -9.23 -11.16 -34.96
C ILE A 52 -8.94 -10.62 -36.36
N SER A 53 -9.75 -9.67 -36.82
CA SER A 53 -9.54 -8.90 -38.03
C SER A 53 -9.62 -7.40 -37.74
N GLY A 54 -9.45 -6.53 -38.74
CA GLY A 54 -9.70 -5.09 -38.58
C GLY A 54 -11.12 -4.71 -38.15
N GLN A 55 -12.10 -5.61 -38.30
CA GLN A 55 -13.53 -5.32 -38.07
C GLN A 55 -14.30 -6.40 -37.30
N SER A 56 -13.74 -7.59 -37.08
CA SER A 56 -14.45 -8.72 -36.45
C SER A 56 -13.55 -9.52 -35.50
N VAL A 57 -14.18 -10.27 -34.59
CA VAL A 57 -13.53 -11.20 -33.66
C VAL A 57 -14.32 -12.51 -33.56
N ARG A 58 -13.61 -13.60 -33.34
CA ARG A 58 -14.14 -14.92 -32.99
C ARG A 58 -13.26 -15.59 -31.94
N PHE A 59 -13.78 -15.90 -30.76
CA PHE A 59 -13.02 -16.63 -29.74
C PHE A 59 -13.09 -18.16 -29.97
N SER A 60 -12.09 -18.89 -29.48
CA SER A 60 -12.02 -20.34 -29.60
C SER A 60 -13.17 -21.03 -28.86
N ALA A 61 -13.82 -22.02 -29.49
CA ALA A 61 -14.91 -22.80 -28.87
C ALA A 61 -14.54 -23.46 -27.52
N LYS A 62 -13.24 -23.66 -27.25
CA LYS A 62 -12.73 -24.20 -25.98
C LYS A 62 -12.79 -23.19 -24.83
N THR A 63 -12.77 -21.88 -25.09
CA THR A 63 -12.79 -20.84 -24.04
C THR A 63 -14.20 -20.45 -23.61
N HIS A 64 -15.25 -21.07 -24.16
CA HIS A 64 -16.64 -20.69 -23.86
C HIS A 64 -16.99 -20.68 -22.36
N ALA A 65 -16.55 -21.68 -21.60
CA ALA A 65 -16.79 -21.77 -20.15
C ALA A 65 -16.01 -20.71 -19.37
N GLU A 66 -14.75 -20.47 -19.75
CA GLU A 66 -13.86 -19.46 -19.16
C GLU A 66 -14.36 -18.03 -19.45
N LEU A 67 -14.81 -17.78 -20.69
CA LEU A 67 -15.43 -16.52 -21.10
C LEU A 67 -16.75 -16.27 -20.36
N HIS A 68 -17.57 -17.31 -20.18
CA HIS A 68 -18.81 -17.21 -19.42
C HIS A 68 -18.54 -16.89 -17.94
N ALA A 69 -17.60 -17.59 -17.31
CA ALA A 69 -17.16 -17.30 -15.95
C ALA A 69 -16.63 -15.86 -15.82
N PHE A 70 -15.76 -15.45 -16.75
CA PHE A 70 -15.21 -14.09 -16.79
C PHE A 70 -16.29 -13.01 -16.93
N LEU A 71 -17.32 -13.20 -17.76
CA LEU A 71 -18.43 -12.24 -17.86
C LEU A 71 -19.25 -12.14 -16.55
N LEU A 72 -19.42 -13.26 -15.82
CA LEU A 72 -20.04 -13.24 -14.50
C LEU A 72 -19.15 -12.56 -13.45
N GLU A 73 -17.83 -12.75 -13.49
CA GLU A 73 -16.86 -12.01 -12.66
C GLU A 73 -16.95 -10.49 -12.86
N GLN A 74 -17.36 -10.04 -14.06
CA GLN A 74 -17.57 -8.63 -14.40
C GLN A 74 -19.00 -8.14 -14.16
N TYR A 75 -19.76 -8.81 -13.26
CA TYR A 75 -21.11 -8.44 -12.84
C TYR A 75 -22.16 -8.36 -13.99
N VAL A 76 -21.91 -9.00 -15.13
CA VAL A 76 -22.90 -9.11 -16.21
C VAL A 76 -24.03 -10.06 -15.78
N ALA A 77 -25.29 -9.69 -16.01
CA ALA A 77 -26.43 -10.53 -15.63
C ALA A 77 -26.33 -11.94 -16.26
N PRO A 78 -26.68 -13.04 -15.56
CA PRO A 78 -26.34 -14.39 -16.02
C PRO A 78 -26.91 -14.81 -17.38
N ASP A 79 -28.11 -14.34 -17.73
CA ASP A 79 -28.73 -14.55 -19.03
C ASP A 79 -28.01 -13.78 -20.15
N VAL A 80 -27.56 -12.56 -19.85
CA VAL A 80 -26.75 -11.72 -20.74
C VAL A 80 -25.35 -12.32 -20.92
N ALA A 81 -24.71 -12.79 -19.85
CA ALA A 81 -23.40 -13.44 -19.86
C ALA A 81 -23.42 -14.71 -20.72
N ALA A 82 -24.43 -15.58 -20.54
CA ALA A 82 -24.61 -16.79 -21.35
C ALA A 82 -24.84 -16.47 -22.84
N SER A 83 -25.68 -15.48 -23.14
CA SER A 83 -25.96 -15.03 -24.50
C SER A 83 -24.72 -14.44 -25.19
N LEU A 84 -23.97 -13.60 -24.49
CA LEU A 84 -22.78 -12.93 -24.99
C LEU A 84 -21.60 -13.90 -25.16
N ALA A 85 -21.33 -14.76 -24.17
CA ALA A 85 -20.30 -15.81 -24.26
C ALA A 85 -20.56 -16.75 -25.44
N LYS A 86 -21.82 -17.04 -25.76
CA LYS A 86 -22.20 -17.84 -26.93
C LYS A 86 -22.08 -17.07 -28.25
N SER A 87 -22.38 -15.78 -28.24
CA SER A 87 -22.28 -14.92 -29.42
C SER A 87 -20.81 -14.75 -29.84
N LEU A 88 -19.91 -14.54 -28.88
CA LEU A 88 -18.46 -14.38 -29.08
C LEU A 88 -17.72 -15.64 -29.57
N MET A 89 -18.35 -16.82 -29.52
CA MET A 89 -17.84 -18.05 -30.19
C MET A 89 -18.08 -18.03 -31.71
N ASN A 90 -18.98 -17.18 -32.18
CA ASN A 90 -19.21 -16.93 -33.60
C ASN A 90 -18.45 -15.66 -34.01
N GLU A 91 -18.39 -15.37 -35.31
CA GLU A 91 -17.81 -14.10 -35.77
C GLU A 91 -18.75 -12.94 -35.41
N VAL A 92 -18.23 -11.99 -34.61
CA VAL A 92 -18.93 -10.77 -34.20
C VAL A 92 -18.22 -9.55 -34.80
N SER A 93 -18.96 -8.72 -35.52
CA SER A 93 -18.47 -7.45 -36.06
C SER A 93 -18.43 -6.35 -34.98
N SER A 94 -17.43 -5.47 -35.08
CA SER A 94 -17.28 -4.28 -34.24
C SER A 94 -18.49 -3.36 -34.35
N SER A 95 -18.92 -2.80 -33.22
CA SER A 95 -20.09 -1.95 -33.09
C SER A 95 -19.94 -0.65 -33.88
N SER A 96 -21.01 -0.29 -34.59
CA SER A 96 -21.15 0.97 -35.33
C SER A 96 -21.46 2.18 -34.42
N PHE A 97 -21.76 1.95 -33.13
CA PHE A 97 -22.05 3.03 -32.17
C PHE A 97 -20.79 3.62 -31.52
N CYS A 98 -19.63 2.99 -31.72
CA CYS A 98 -18.33 3.49 -31.30
C CYS A 98 -17.80 4.53 -32.31
N PHE A 99 -18.06 5.81 -32.07
CA PHE A 99 -17.54 6.91 -32.87
C PHE A 99 -16.15 7.35 -32.39
N GLY A 100 -15.24 7.67 -33.31
CA GLY A 100 -13.88 8.15 -32.99
C GLY A 100 -12.86 7.03 -32.79
N ARG A 101 -11.94 7.21 -31.83
CA ARG A 101 -10.83 6.29 -31.55
C ARG A 101 -11.36 5.07 -30.79
N ARG A 102 -11.17 3.85 -31.32
CA ARG A 102 -11.86 2.63 -30.84
C ARG A 102 -11.46 2.16 -29.45
N ASP A 103 -10.24 2.46 -29.03
CA ASP A 103 -9.72 2.14 -27.71
C ASP A 103 -10.26 3.07 -26.61
N THR A 104 -10.78 4.26 -26.95
CA THR A 104 -11.32 5.24 -25.98
C THR A 104 -12.77 5.66 -26.22
N CYS A 105 -13.44 5.17 -27.26
CA CYS A 105 -14.84 5.52 -27.52
C CYS A 105 -15.75 5.09 -26.36
N ALA A 106 -16.68 5.97 -25.99
CA ALA A 106 -17.79 5.69 -25.07
C ALA A 106 -19.10 5.57 -25.86
N ILE A 107 -20.05 4.80 -25.33
CA ILE A 107 -21.39 4.61 -25.91
C ILE A 107 -22.40 5.07 -24.86
N ASP A 108 -23.45 5.79 -25.27
CA ASP A 108 -24.49 6.27 -24.34
C ASP A 108 -25.47 5.14 -23.97
N ASP A 109 -25.46 4.76 -22.69
CA ASP A 109 -26.39 3.80 -22.06
C ASP A 109 -27.87 4.17 -22.28
N ASN A 110 -28.19 5.44 -22.54
CA ASN A 110 -29.55 5.89 -22.83
C ASN A 110 -30.00 5.54 -24.26
N GLU A 111 -29.07 5.49 -25.22
CA GLU A 111 -29.36 5.17 -26.63
C GLU A 111 -29.27 3.67 -26.91
N VAL A 112 -28.34 2.96 -26.27
CA VAL A 112 -28.03 1.55 -26.58
C VAL A 112 -28.25 0.63 -25.38
N LYS A 113 -29.34 -0.15 -25.40
CA LYS A 113 -29.75 -1.06 -24.31
C LYS A 113 -29.27 -2.50 -24.46
N SER A 114 -28.17 -2.74 -25.19
CA SER A 114 -27.64 -4.08 -25.45
C SER A 114 -26.11 -4.06 -25.49
N PRO A 115 -25.42 -5.17 -25.12
CA PRO A 115 -23.96 -5.22 -25.10
C PRO A 115 -23.36 -4.91 -26.48
N GLN A 116 -22.32 -4.07 -26.50
CA GLN A 116 -21.60 -3.66 -27.70
C GLN A 116 -20.19 -4.20 -27.69
N VAL A 117 -19.74 -4.79 -28.80
CA VAL A 117 -18.38 -5.33 -28.96
C VAL A 117 -17.60 -4.37 -29.86
N VAL A 118 -16.43 -3.90 -29.44
CA VAL A 118 -15.56 -2.98 -30.19
C VAL A 118 -14.20 -3.61 -30.40
N VAL A 119 -13.79 -3.74 -31.67
CA VAL A 119 -12.55 -4.44 -32.05
C VAL A 119 -11.42 -3.42 -32.30
N VAL A 120 -10.35 -3.52 -31.51
CA VAL A 120 -9.13 -2.71 -31.57
C VAL A 120 -7.99 -3.59 -32.09
N SER A 121 -7.99 -3.83 -33.40
CA SER A 121 -7.09 -4.79 -34.06
C SER A 121 -5.59 -4.50 -33.85
N GLY A 122 -5.18 -3.23 -33.84
CA GLY A 122 -3.78 -2.83 -33.63
C GLY A 122 -3.21 -3.12 -32.23
N GLN A 123 -4.03 -3.60 -31.29
CA GLN A 123 -3.63 -3.98 -29.94
C GLN A 123 -4.04 -5.44 -29.59
N ASN A 124 -4.56 -6.21 -30.56
CA ASN A 124 -5.26 -7.48 -30.31
C ASN A 124 -6.31 -7.39 -29.18
N LYS A 125 -6.96 -6.23 -29.03
CA LYS A 125 -7.85 -5.90 -27.91
C LYS A 125 -9.29 -5.84 -28.37
N VAL A 126 -10.21 -6.38 -27.56
CA VAL A 126 -11.66 -6.30 -27.77
C VAL A 126 -12.31 -5.72 -26.54
N ARG A 127 -13.04 -4.62 -26.68
CA ARG A 127 -13.81 -4.00 -25.60
C ARG A 127 -15.28 -4.44 -25.71
N VAL A 128 -15.86 -4.92 -24.62
CA VAL A 128 -17.28 -5.20 -24.47
C VAL A 128 -17.87 -4.14 -23.56
N LEU A 129 -18.75 -3.32 -24.09
CA LEU A 129 -19.47 -2.29 -23.35
C LEU A 129 -20.87 -2.83 -23.05
N VAL A 130 -21.10 -3.20 -21.79
CA VAL A 130 -22.36 -3.73 -21.25
C VAL A 130 -23.06 -2.59 -20.49
N PRO A 131 -24.25 -2.14 -20.95
CA PRO A 131 -24.98 -1.10 -20.26
C PRO A 131 -25.29 -1.46 -18.80
N SER A 132 -25.23 -0.47 -17.93
CA SER A 132 -25.46 -0.60 -16.47
C SER A 132 -26.79 -1.28 -16.11
N SER A 133 -27.82 -1.15 -16.96
CA SER A 133 -29.11 -1.84 -16.81
C SER A 133 -29.09 -3.36 -17.00
N LEU A 134 -28.00 -3.92 -17.55
CA LEU A 134 -27.76 -5.34 -17.77
C LEU A 134 -26.70 -5.92 -16.82
N MET A 135 -26.31 -5.16 -15.79
CA MET A 135 -25.40 -5.58 -14.74
C MET A 135 -26.15 -5.88 -13.44
N VAL A 136 -25.67 -6.84 -12.66
CA VAL A 136 -26.19 -7.12 -11.31
C VAL A 136 -25.60 -6.15 -10.30
N LYS A 137 -26.46 -5.54 -9.47
CA LYS A 137 -26.06 -4.54 -8.45
C LYS A 137 -25.27 -5.13 -7.26
N GLN A 138 -25.32 -6.45 -7.11
CA GLN A 138 -24.64 -7.22 -6.08
C GLN A 138 -24.51 -8.64 -6.62
N ALA A 139 -23.35 -9.29 -6.42
CA ALA A 139 -23.18 -10.69 -6.79
C ALA A 139 -24.10 -11.57 -5.93
N GLN A 140 -24.77 -12.57 -6.54
CA GLN A 140 -25.67 -13.48 -5.82
C GLN A 140 -24.94 -14.60 -5.05
N SER A 141 -23.61 -14.58 -5.01
CA SER A 141 -22.78 -15.50 -4.26
C SER A 141 -21.64 -14.73 -3.60
N THR A 142 -21.36 -14.99 -2.33
CA THR A 142 -20.11 -14.63 -1.67
C THR A 142 -18.94 -15.18 -2.50
N ARG A 143 -18.08 -14.28 -2.98
CA ARG A 143 -16.86 -14.64 -3.70
C ARG A 143 -15.68 -14.52 -2.75
N PHE A 144 -14.89 -15.58 -2.67
CA PHE A 144 -13.59 -15.59 -2.02
C PHE A 144 -12.50 -15.15 -3.00
N ILE A 145 -11.44 -14.56 -2.46
CA ILE A 145 -10.21 -14.33 -3.21
C ILE A 145 -9.61 -15.67 -3.67
N ASP A 146 -8.97 -15.69 -4.84
CA ASP A 146 -8.25 -16.87 -5.34
C ASP A 146 -7.07 -17.23 -4.41
N GLU A 147 -6.76 -18.52 -4.23
CA GLU A 147 -5.56 -18.97 -3.51
C GLU A 147 -4.26 -18.74 -4.32
N LYS A 148 -4.38 -18.19 -5.53
CA LYS A 148 -3.26 -17.85 -6.42
C LYS A 148 -2.40 -16.71 -5.90
N ILE A 149 -1.33 -17.08 -5.21
CA ILE A 149 -0.19 -16.23 -4.85
C ILE A 149 0.83 -16.13 -6.00
N SER A 150 1.70 -15.11 -5.96
CA SER A 150 2.80 -14.94 -6.93
C SER A 150 4.10 -15.56 -6.39
N GLU A 151 4.62 -15.08 -5.27
CA GLU A 151 5.76 -15.69 -4.56
C GLU A 151 5.52 -15.79 -3.05
N HIS A 152 6.17 -16.77 -2.41
CA HIS A 152 6.35 -16.79 -0.96
C HIS A 152 7.44 -15.80 -0.55
N ALA A 153 7.20 -15.08 0.55
CA ALA A 153 8.13 -14.12 1.12
C ALA A 153 8.33 -14.38 2.62
N LEU A 154 9.51 -14.03 3.12
CA LEU A 154 9.77 -13.80 4.53
C LEU A 154 9.81 -12.29 4.74
N VAL A 155 8.83 -11.78 5.48
CA VAL A 155 8.74 -10.39 5.94
C VAL A 155 9.19 -10.34 7.39
N VAL A 156 10.03 -9.36 7.73
CA VAL A 156 10.44 -9.08 9.11
C VAL A 156 10.35 -7.58 9.36
N HIS A 157 9.56 -7.18 10.34
CA HIS A 157 9.46 -5.81 10.82
C HIS A 157 10.38 -5.63 12.02
N HIS A 158 11.15 -4.56 12.02
CA HIS A 158 12.09 -4.21 13.08
C HIS A 158 11.68 -2.85 13.66
N ASP A 159 11.51 -2.84 14.98
CA ASP A 159 11.28 -1.66 15.79
C ASP A 159 12.43 -1.57 16.82
N VAL A 160 13.11 -0.43 16.91
CA VAL A 160 14.21 -0.21 17.85
C VAL A 160 13.99 1.12 18.53
N ASN A 161 13.92 1.12 19.86
CA ASN A 161 13.82 2.33 20.69
C ASN A 161 14.96 2.34 21.72
N VAL A 162 15.60 3.49 21.90
CA VAL A 162 16.64 3.69 22.92
C VAL A 162 16.41 5.01 23.65
N GLY A 163 16.70 5.07 24.94
CA GLY A 163 16.59 6.29 25.74
C GLY A 163 17.48 6.30 26.97
N ALA A 164 17.83 7.50 27.45
CA ALA A 164 18.54 7.73 28.71
C ALA A 164 18.30 9.17 29.21
N GLY A 165 18.42 9.41 30.51
CA GLY A 165 18.36 10.75 31.10
C GLY A 165 18.99 10.81 32.49
N LEU A 166 18.80 11.95 33.18
CA LEU A 166 19.32 12.15 34.53
C LEU A 166 18.65 11.20 35.55
N ASP A 167 17.32 11.18 35.57
CA ASP A 167 16.51 10.37 36.49
C ASP A 167 15.82 9.16 35.82
N SER A 168 16.09 8.92 34.52
CA SER A 168 15.63 7.73 33.80
C SER A 168 16.80 6.78 33.52
N GLN A 169 16.65 5.52 33.95
CA GLN A 169 17.61 4.46 33.61
C GLN A 169 17.72 4.33 32.08
N SER A 170 18.94 4.09 31.60
CA SER A 170 19.17 3.91 30.16
C SER A 170 18.50 2.61 29.69
N TYR A 171 17.54 2.72 28.79
CA TYR A 171 16.79 1.58 28.26
C TYR A 171 17.00 1.43 26.75
N GLY A 172 16.93 0.18 26.29
CA GLY A 172 16.82 -0.20 24.90
C GLY A 172 15.73 -1.25 24.75
N TYR A 173 14.92 -1.11 23.70
CA TYR A 173 13.86 -2.04 23.32
C TYR A 173 14.01 -2.38 21.83
N TYR A 174 13.79 -3.65 21.50
CA TYR A 174 13.69 -4.15 20.14
C TYR A 174 12.42 -5.00 20.02
N GLY A 175 11.54 -4.62 19.09
CA GLY A 175 10.40 -5.43 18.67
C GLY A 175 10.62 -6.03 17.28
N GLY A 176 10.35 -7.33 17.15
CA GLY A 176 10.58 -8.09 15.92
C GLY A 176 9.38 -8.95 15.54
N GLU A 177 8.56 -8.45 14.61
CA GLU A 177 7.47 -9.24 14.01
C GLU A 177 7.98 -9.93 12.73
N MET A 178 7.71 -11.22 12.58
CA MET A 178 8.05 -12.05 11.43
C MET A 178 6.77 -12.65 10.81
N VAL A 179 6.64 -12.56 9.49
CA VAL A 179 5.62 -13.28 8.73
C VAL A 179 6.26 -14.05 7.57
N ALA A 180 6.10 -15.37 7.55
CA ALA A 180 6.72 -16.25 6.55
C ALA A 180 5.65 -17.07 5.82
N GLY A 181 5.45 -16.81 4.52
CA GLY A 181 4.44 -17.52 3.74
C GLY A 181 4.88 -18.92 3.35
N LEU A 182 3.94 -19.86 3.44
CA LEU A 182 4.10 -21.27 3.08
C LEU A 182 3.06 -21.64 2.01
N THR A 183 3.25 -22.78 1.34
CA THR A 183 2.30 -23.25 0.30
C THR A 183 0.89 -23.50 0.84
N HIS A 184 0.78 -23.77 2.15
CA HIS A 184 -0.50 -23.89 2.86
C HIS A 184 -0.41 -23.03 4.14
N GLY A 185 -0.81 -21.77 4.01
CA GLY A 185 -0.83 -20.82 5.14
C GLY A 185 0.48 -20.06 5.34
N TYR A 186 0.67 -19.50 6.53
CA TYR A 186 1.85 -18.73 6.91
C TYR A 186 2.23 -19.00 8.36
N LEU A 187 3.51 -18.77 8.69
CA LEU A 187 3.98 -18.67 10.06
C LEU A 187 4.02 -17.19 10.47
N ARG A 188 3.60 -16.89 11.70
CA ARG A 188 3.77 -15.58 12.32
C ARG A 188 4.55 -15.73 13.62
N GLY A 189 5.39 -14.75 13.93
CA GLY A 189 6.12 -14.68 15.18
C GLY A 189 6.27 -13.25 15.64
N ASP A 190 6.09 -12.98 16.93
CA ASP A 190 6.33 -11.67 17.55
C ASP A 190 7.29 -11.87 18.74
N VAL A 191 8.43 -11.20 18.69
CA VAL A 191 9.56 -11.41 19.60
C VAL A 191 10.08 -10.06 20.08
N ASN A 192 10.08 -9.87 21.40
CA ASN A 192 10.36 -8.60 22.03
C ASN A 192 11.54 -8.73 23.01
N LEU A 193 12.47 -7.78 22.92
CA LEU A 193 13.71 -7.74 23.70
C LEU A 193 13.83 -6.37 24.37
N THR A 194 14.04 -6.35 25.68
CA THR A 194 14.25 -5.13 26.48
C THR A 194 15.54 -5.23 27.29
N THR A 195 16.16 -4.09 27.61
CA THR A 195 17.24 -4.00 28.61
C THR A 195 16.73 -3.60 29.99
N ASP A 196 15.51 -3.08 30.06
CA ASP A 196 14.84 -2.68 31.29
C ASP A 196 13.84 -3.77 31.70
N ARG A 197 13.95 -4.21 32.95
CA ARG A 197 13.31 -5.41 33.51
C ARG A 197 12.03 -5.10 34.24
N ASP A 198 12.01 -3.96 34.93
CA ASP A 198 10.90 -3.44 35.72
C ASP A 198 9.67 -3.08 34.85
N ASN A 199 9.84 -3.06 33.53
CA ASN A 199 8.81 -2.87 32.50
C ASN A 199 8.43 -4.19 31.77
N THR A 200 8.48 -5.34 32.47
CA THR A 200 7.94 -6.62 31.97
C THR A 200 7.30 -7.41 33.12
N GLU A 201 6.18 -8.10 32.84
CA GLU A 201 5.41 -8.89 33.83
C GLU A 201 6.20 -10.08 34.45
N TYR A 202 7.44 -10.37 34.01
CA TYR A 202 8.21 -11.56 34.41
C TYR A 202 9.75 -11.36 34.62
N ASP A 203 10.29 -10.13 34.73
CA ASP A 203 11.76 -9.87 34.82
C ASP A 203 12.58 -10.42 33.61
N ARG A 204 11.92 -10.54 32.44
CA ARG A 204 12.48 -11.21 31.24
C ARG A 204 13.00 -10.21 30.22
N TYR A 205 14.31 -10.25 29.97
CA TYR A 205 14.94 -9.50 28.89
C TYR A 205 14.40 -9.87 27.50
N LEU A 206 13.94 -11.11 27.28
CA LEU A 206 13.44 -11.63 26.01
C LEU A 206 12.12 -12.35 26.25
N TYR A 207 11.07 -11.96 25.53
CA TYR A 207 9.78 -12.63 25.50
C TYR A 207 9.28 -12.83 24.06
N VAL A 208 8.28 -13.70 23.91
CA VAL A 208 7.65 -14.07 22.64
C VAL A 208 6.15 -13.97 22.87
N ASP A 209 5.47 -13.20 22.03
CA ASP A 209 4.03 -12.96 22.13
C ASP A 209 3.25 -13.86 21.19
N GLU A 210 3.72 -14.00 19.96
CA GLU A 210 3.16 -14.94 18.99
C GLU A 210 4.24 -15.91 18.50
N LEU A 211 3.88 -17.19 18.38
CA LEU A 211 4.54 -18.13 17.48
C LEU A 211 3.49 -19.09 16.94
N SER A 212 2.92 -18.74 15.78
CA SER A 212 1.76 -19.39 15.21
C SER A 212 1.93 -19.84 13.77
N TRP A 213 1.11 -20.81 13.38
CA TRP A 213 0.82 -21.18 12.00
C TRP A 213 -0.66 -20.93 11.72
N ASN A 214 -0.95 -20.24 10.63
CA ASN A 214 -2.29 -19.86 10.20
C ASN A 214 -2.54 -20.38 8.78
N TYR A 215 -3.70 -21.02 8.56
CA TYR A 215 -4.16 -21.48 7.24
C TYR A 215 -5.62 -21.08 7.03
N LEU A 216 -5.91 -20.43 5.90
CA LEU A 216 -7.24 -19.98 5.53
C LEU A 216 -7.63 -20.61 4.18
N SER A 217 -8.87 -21.09 4.06
CA SER A 217 -9.44 -21.53 2.78
C SER A 217 -10.97 -21.36 2.77
N GLY A 218 -11.47 -20.61 1.79
CA GLY A 218 -12.87 -20.23 1.69
C GLY A 218 -13.37 -19.49 2.93
N HIS A 219 -14.38 -20.07 3.60
CA HIS A 219 -14.95 -19.53 4.83
C HIS A 219 -14.22 -19.94 6.12
N TRP A 220 -13.16 -20.75 6.07
CA TRP A 220 -12.54 -21.35 7.27
C TRP A 220 -11.11 -20.86 7.52
N ARG A 221 -10.79 -20.60 8.79
CA ARG A 221 -9.45 -20.35 9.30
C ARG A 221 -9.08 -21.39 10.36
N LEU A 222 -7.92 -22.01 10.18
CA LEU A 222 -7.24 -22.85 11.16
C LEU A 222 -6.00 -22.10 11.64
N HIS A 223 -5.85 -21.98 12.94
CA HIS A 223 -4.76 -21.32 13.62
C HIS A 223 -4.19 -22.27 14.67
N MET A 224 -2.87 -22.36 14.80
CA MET A 224 -2.19 -23.26 15.72
C MET A 224 -0.87 -22.66 16.18
N GLY A 225 -0.66 -22.55 17.49
CA GLY A 225 0.62 -22.09 18.04
C GLY A 225 0.54 -21.63 19.47
N TYR A 226 1.60 -20.96 19.91
CA TYR A 226 1.61 -20.16 21.12
C TYR A 226 1.11 -18.74 20.80
N VAL A 227 0.20 -18.24 21.63
CA VAL A 227 -0.30 -16.87 21.58
C VAL A 227 -0.45 -16.36 23.01
N SER A 228 0.20 -15.24 23.33
CA SER A 228 0.03 -14.52 24.59
C SER A 228 -1.28 -13.74 24.62
N ASP A 229 -1.69 -13.30 25.81
CA ASP A 229 -2.79 -12.35 26.01
C ASP A 229 -2.53 -10.97 25.37
N GLN A 230 -1.29 -10.67 24.99
CA GLN A 230 -0.90 -9.42 24.33
C GLN A 230 -1.24 -9.36 22.83
N VAL A 231 -1.61 -10.50 22.22
CA VAL A 231 -1.86 -10.65 20.78
C VAL A 231 -3.35 -10.70 20.49
N ASP A 232 -3.81 -9.88 19.53
CA ASP A 232 -5.17 -10.02 18.98
C ASP A 232 -5.28 -11.28 18.11
N ASP A 233 -6.10 -12.22 18.55
CA ASP A 233 -6.48 -13.43 17.81
C ASP A 233 -7.93 -13.37 17.30
N SER A 234 -8.58 -12.19 17.33
CA SER A 234 -9.97 -12.04 16.91
C SER A 234 -10.10 -11.82 15.39
N TRP A 235 -10.85 -12.71 14.70
CA TRP A 235 -10.98 -12.68 13.24
C TRP A 235 -12.40 -12.85 12.68
N ASN A 236 -13.42 -12.99 13.52
CA ASN A 236 -14.83 -13.11 13.10
C ASN A 236 -15.78 -12.52 14.15
N ALA A 237 -17.10 -12.61 13.95
CA ALA A 237 -18.09 -12.00 14.83
C ALA A 237 -18.19 -12.64 16.24
N THR A 238 -17.58 -13.80 16.50
CA THR A 238 -17.53 -14.33 17.87
C THR A 238 -16.70 -13.46 18.80
N SER A 239 -15.90 -12.51 18.28
CA SER A 239 -15.17 -11.54 19.10
C SER A 239 -16.04 -10.60 19.93
N ALA A 240 -17.35 -10.56 19.67
CA ALA A 240 -18.32 -9.90 20.53
C ALA A 240 -18.64 -10.68 21.82
N LEU A 241 -18.11 -11.91 21.97
CA LEU A 241 -18.09 -12.69 23.21
C LEU A 241 -16.79 -12.51 24.01
N ASP A 242 -15.77 -11.85 23.45
CA ASP A 242 -14.50 -11.60 24.12
C ASP A 242 -14.67 -10.48 25.15
N THR A 243 -14.02 -10.63 26.30
CA THR A 243 -13.97 -9.66 27.39
C THR A 243 -12.51 -9.28 27.66
N ASP A 244 -12.21 -8.58 28.75
CA ASP A 244 -10.85 -8.32 29.24
C ASP A 244 -10.22 -9.55 29.93
N GLU A 245 -10.45 -10.74 29.37
CA GLU A 245 -9.89 -12.00 29.85
C GLU A 245 -8.42 -12.17 29.42
N LYS A 246 -7.49 -12.30 30.39
CA LYS A 246 -6.08 -12.60 30.11
C LYS A 246 -5.92 -14.08 29.76
N VAL A 247 -5.54 -14.39 28.51
CA VAL A 247 -5.37 -15.77 28.02
C VAL A 247 -4.08 -15.94 27.21
N SER A 248 -3.01 -16.35 27.89
CA SER A 248 -1.79 -16.89 27.26
C SER A 248 -1.91 -18.41 27.08
N SER A 249 -1.78 -18.94 25.86
CA SER A 249 -1.97 -20.38 25.63
C SER A 249 -1.28 -20.95 24.39
N VAL A 250 -0.93 -22.24 24.45
CA VAL A 250 -0.64 -23.05 23.25
C VAL A 250 -1.95 -23.67 22.79
N ARG A 251 -2.50 -23.19 21.67
CA ARG A 251 -3.84 -23.55 21.20
C ARG A 251 -3.88 -23.96 19.72
N VAL A 252 -4.92 -24.74 19.40
CA VAL A 252 -5.42 -24.97 18.04
C VAL A 252 -6.84 -24.44 17.98
N THR A 253 -7.08 -23.52 17.06
CA THR A 253 -8.35 -22.82 16.89
C THR A 253 -8.84 -22.99 15.45
N LEU A 254 -10.08 -23.45 15.29
CA LEU A 254 -10.77 -23.57 14.01
C LEU A 254 -12.03 -22.70 14.04
N GLY A 255 -12.17 -21.77 13.10
CA GLY A 255 -13.36 -20.94 13.02
C GLY A 255 -13.71 -20.49 11.61
N THR A 256 -14.86 -19.84 11.49
CA THR A 256 -15.22 -19.13 10.27
C THR A 256 -14.40 -17.84 10.14
N THR A 257 -14.22 -17.35 8.92
CA THR A 257 -13.58 -16.07 8.62
C THR A 257 -14.24 -15.42 7.41
N SER A 258 -14.37 -14.09 7.44
CA SER A 258 -14.75 -13.27 6.29
C SER A 258 -13.55 -12.53 5.69
N GLU A 259 -12.32 -12.78 6.15
CA GLU A 259 -11.11 -12.06 5.70
C GLU A 259 -10.84 -12.29 4.21
N LEU A 260 -11.11 -13.51 3.73
CA LEU A 260 -11.00 -13.90 2.32
C LEU A 260 -12.17 -13.38 1.44
N GLU A 261 -13.17 -12.70 1.99
CA GLU A 261 -14.27 -12.16 1.18
C GLU A 261 -13.82 -10.98 0.29
N TYR A 262 -14.42 -10.94 -0.90
CA TYR A 262 -14.23 -9.88 -1.89
C TYR A 262 -14.97 -8.57 -1.50
N GLN A 263 -14.67 -8.02 -0.32
CA GLN A 263 -15.19 -6.74 0.15
C GLN A 263 -14.08 -5.80 0.63
N SER A 264 -14.34 -4.50 0.52
CA SER A 264 -13.54 -3.44 1.13
C SER A 264 -14.33 -2.82 2.28
N LYS A 265 -13.81 -2.91 3.51
CA LYS A 265 -14.34 -2.17 4.66
C LYS A 265 -13.19 -1.58 5.46
N GLU A 266 -13.20 -0.26 5.58
CA GLU A 266 -12.54 0.45 6.67
C GLU A 266 -13.32 1.73 7.00
N THR A 267 -13.51 1.94 8.30
CA THR A 267 -13.29 3.23 8.97
C THR A 267 -13.02 2.92 10.43
N ALA A 268 -11.75 2.98 10.85
CA ALA A 268 -11.39 2.80 12.25
C ALA A 268 -11.86 4.00 13.10
N GLN A 269 -12.13 3.74 14.39
CA GLN A 269 -12.41 4.79 15.36
C GLN A 269 -11.13 5.57 15.71
N ARG A 270 -11.25 6.69 16.42
CA ARG A 270 -10.11 7.53 16.83
C ARG A 270 -10.21 7.90 18.30
N LEU A 271 -9.13 7.64 19.02
CA LEU A 271 -8.86 8.11 20.37
C LEU A 271 -8.41 9.58 20.28
N TYR A 272 -8.98 10.47 21.08
CA TYR A 272 -8.57 11.88 21.13
C TYR A 272 -8.11 12.23 22.56
N PHE A 273 -6.99 12.94 22.64
CA PHE A 273 -6.38 13.46 23.86
C PHE A 273 -5.80 14.86 23.58
N SER A 274 -5.32 15.57 24.59
CA SER A 274 -4.79 16.94 24.42
C SER A 274 -3.59 17.15 25.30
N VAL A 275 -2.47 17.55 24.69
CA VAL A 275 -1.17 17.64 25.36
C VAL A 275 -0.79 19.11 25.59
N PRO A 276 -0.29 19.48 26.78
CA PRO A 276 -0.04 20.89 27.09
C PRO A 276 1.16 21.47 26.35
N SER A 277 2.16 20.68 25.94
CA SER A 277 3.25 21.13 25.05
C SER A 277 3.64 20.06 24.03
N SER A 278 4.55 20.39 23.11
CA SER A 278 5.23 19.38 22.29
C SER A 278 5.99 18.41 23.20
N GLY A 279 5.99 17.13 22.86
CA GLY A 279 6.63 16.07 23.65
C GLY A 279 6.57 14.71 22.96
N ARG A 280 7.08 13.67 23.62
CA ARG A 280 7.02 12.29 23.16
C ARG A 280 5.80 11.61 23.76
N LEU A 281 4.84 11.23 22.93
CA LEU A 281 3.80 10.28 23.31
C LEU A 281 4.44 8.90 23.46
N LYS A 282 4.21 8.27 24.60
CA LYS A 282 4.38 6.84 24.81
C LYS A 282 3.01 6.26 25.13
N ILE A 283 2.60 5.26 24.37
CA ILE A 283 1.48 4.39 24.72
C ILE A 283 2.11 3.09 25.18
N LYS A 284 1.88 2.73 26.45
CA LYS A 284 2.29 1.47 27.04
C LYS A 284 1.08 0.63 27.40
N ARG A 285 1.21 -0.69 27.47
CA ARG A 285 0.26 -1.53 28.24
C ARG A 285 0.58 -1.41 29.73
N ASP A 286 -0.27 -1.97 30.59
CA ASP A 286 -0.08 -1.95 32.04
C ASP A 286 1.21 -2.66 32.51
N ASP A 287 1.74 -3.63 31.76
CA ASP A 287 3.03 -4.29 32.03
C ASP A 287 4.26 -3.41 31.73
N GLY A 288 4.06 -2.22 31.16
CA GLY A 288 5.13 -1.30 30.75
C GLY A 288 5.60 -1.47 29.30
N SER A 289 5.11 -2.48 28.57
CA SER A 289 5.50 -2.74 27.17
C SER A 289 5.07 -1.60 26.23
N PRO A 290 5.97 -1.09 25.37
CA PRO A 290 5.64 0.00 24.45
C PRO A 290 4.80 -0.49 23.27
N VAL A 291 3.62 0.11 23.11
CA VAL A 291 2.68 -0.14 22.01
C VAL A 291 2.93 0.81 20.84
N LEU A 292 3.08 2.10 21.14
CA LEU A 292 3.31 3.16 20.16
C LEU A 292 4.07 4.31 20.82
N GLU A 293 5.23 4.65 20.27
CA GLU A 293 5.96 5.85 20.67
C GLU A 293 6.11 6.79 19.46
N ARG A 294 5.80 8.09 19.65
CA ARG A 294 6.01 9.12 18.62
C ARG A 294 6.06 10.53 19.19
N ASN A 295 6.70 11.44 18.46
CA ASN A 295 6.56 12.88 18.73
C ASN A 295 5.12 13.35 18.49
N VAL A 296 4.62 14.16 19.43
CA VAL A 296 3.35 14.89 19.35
C VAL A 296 3.60 16.38 19.58
N SER A 297 2.82 17.23 18.92
CA SER A 297 2.86 18.69 19.11
C SER A 297 1.85 19.13 20.17
N ALA A 298 2.05 20.30 20.77
CA ALA A 298 1.08 20.93 21.66
C ALA A 298 -0.36 20.97 21.07
N GLY A 299 -1.37 20.80 21.92
CA GLY A 299 -2.80 20.87 21.56
C GLY A 299 -3.50 19.52 21.38
N GLN A 300 -4.68 19.51 20.75
CA GLN A 300 -5.45 18.28 20.52
C GLN A 300 -4.75 17.33 19.54
N GLN A 301 -4.51 16.10 20.01
CA GLN A 301 -3.93 14.99 19.28
C GLN A 301 -4.92 13.83 19.15
N TYR A 302 -4.57 12.85 18.32
CA TYR A 302 -5.33 11.60 18.22
C TYR A 302 -4.44 10.40 17.90
N VAL A 303 -4.97 9.22 18.22
CA VAL A 303 -4.45 7.91 17.81
C VAL A 303 -5.61 7.16 17.18
N SER A 304 -5.43 6.63 15.97
CA SER A 304 -6.43 5.79 15.33
C SER A 304 -6.50 4.43 16.04
N TYR A 305 -7.69 3.83 16.12
CA TYR A 305 -7.83 2.46 16.61
C TYR A 305 -7.16 1.44 15.66
N SER A 306 -6.85 1.85 14.42
CA SER A 306 -5.99 1.09 13.50
C SER A 306 -4.48 1.21 13.81
N GLU A 307 -4.07 2.12 14.71
CA GLU A 307 -2.69 2.28 15.19
C GLU A 307 -2.50 1.62 16.58
N LEU A 308 -3.51 0.89 17.07
CA LEU A 308 -3.56 0.28 18.39
C LEU A 308 -3.81 -1.23 18.28
N PRO A 309 -3.36 -2.04 19.26
CA PRO A 309 -3.76 -3.43 19.39
C PRO A 309 -5.28 -3.55 19.37
N ARG A 310 -5.76 -4.56 18.66
CA ARG A 310 -7.16 -5.01 18.70
C ARG A 310 -7.40 -5.84 19.95
N GLY A 311 -8.67 -6.05 20.29
CA GLY A 311 -9.07 -6.66 21.57
C GLY A 311 -9.45 -5.59 22.61
N ILE A 312 -9.37 -5.94 23.90
CA ILE A 312 -9.74 -5.07 25.03
C ILE A 312 -8.50 -4.93 25.92
N HIS A 313 -7.91 -3.74 25.94
CA HIS A 313 -6.61 -3.50 26.60
C HIS A 313 -6.64 -2.23 27.45
N ASP A 314 -6.03 -2.28 28.63
CA ASP A 314 -5.69 -1.10 29.41
C ASP A 314 -4.36 -0.53 28.94
N LEU A 315 -4.40 0.69 28.42
CA LEU A 315 -3.24 1.41 27.91
C LEU A 315 -2.96 2.67 28.73
N THR A 316 -1.73 2.82 29.18
CA THR A 316 -1.20 4.05 29.77
C THR A 316 -0.65 4.94 28.66
N LEU A 317 -1.30 6.07 28.42
CA LEU A 317 -0.84 7.14 27.54
C LEU A 317 -0.09 8.19 28.37
N THR A 318 1.23 8.24 28.23
CA THR A 318 2.05 9.31 28.79
C THR A 318 2.60 10.22 27.71
N VAL A 319 2.75 11.50 28.01
CA VAL A 319 3.53 12.43 27.18
C VAL A 319 4.62 13.05 28.03
N GLU A 320 5.85 12.83 27.60
CA GLU A 320 7.05 13.39 28.24
C GLU A 320 7.51 14.60 27.43
N ALA A 321 7.69 15.74 28.10
CA ALA A 321 8.27 16.93 27.50
C ALA A 321 9.36 17.47 28.41
N GLY A 322 10.60 17.30 27.97
CA GLY A 322 11.77 17.73 28.72
C GLY A 322 12.06 16.90 29.96
N GLY A 323 12.14 15.57 29.81
CA GLY A 323 12.38 14.62 30.90
C GLY A 323 11.17 14.39 31.83
N GLN A 324 10.31 15.40 31.98
CA GLN A 324 9.15 15.36 32.87
C GLN A 324 7.87 14.88 32.15
N GLU A 325 7.05 14.12 32.87
CA GLU A 325 5.72 13.71 32.46
C GLU A 325 4.75 14.89 32.53
N ILE A 326 4.31 15.39 31.37
CA ILE A 326 3.39 16.53 31.25
C ILE A 326 1.94 16.13 31.02
N TYR A 327 1.70 14.83 30.83
CA TYR A 327 0.38 14.24 30.60
C TYR A 327 0.43 12.75 30.92
N ARG A 328 -0.57 12.25 31.66
CA ARG A 328 -0.80 10.82 31.85
C ARG A 328 -2.30 10.53 31.89
N GLU A 329 -2.74 9.58 31.08
CA GLU A 329 -4.10 9.05 31.05
C GLU A 329 -4.00 7.51 30.99
N VAL A 330 -4.59 6.80 31.97
CA VAL A 330 -4.78 5.35 31.88
C VAL A 330 -6.16 5.11 31.27
N ARG A 331 -6.24 4.26 30.25
CA ARG A 331 -7.46 4.10 29.46
C ARG A 331 -7.63 2.71 28.87
N LYS A 332 -8.75 2.08 29.22
CA LYS A 332 -9.24 0.88 28.55
C LYS A 332 -9.74 1.19 27.14
N ILE A 333 -9.28 0.41 26.17
CA ILE A 333 -9.61 0.56 24.76
C ILE A 333 -10.30 -0.71 24.27
N TYR A 334 -11.52 -0.55 23.79
CA TYR A 334 -12.34 -1.63 23.20
C TYR A 334 -12.22 -1.59 21.67
N ASN A 335 -11.29 -2.38 21.12
CA ASN A 335 -10.92 -2.40 19.71
C ASN A 335 -11.18 -3.77 19.06
N THR A 336 -12.40 -4.31 19.26
CA THR A 336 -12.82 -5.61 18.73
C THR A 336 -13.25 -5.55 17.26
N VAL A 337 -13.14 -6.67 16.54
CA VAL A 337 -13.57 -6.75 15.13
C VAL A 337 -15.08 -6.54 14.99
N ASN A 338 -15.49 -5.45 14.32
CA ASN A 338 -16.89 -5.19 14.01
C ASN A 338 -17.33 -5.97 12.75
N ALA A 339 -17.36 -7.30 12.87
CA ALA A 339 -17.73 -8.21 11.80
C ALA A 339 -19.26 -8.16 11.55
N THR A 340 -19.63 -7.72 10.36
CA THR A 340 -21.04 -7.65 9.94
C THR A 340 -21.44 -8.94 9.25
N LEU A 341 -22.17 -9.80 9.96
CA LEU A 341 -22.85 -10.95 9.38
C LEU A 341 -24.08 -10.52 8.56
N ALA A 342 -24.39 -11.21 7.46
CA ALA A 342 -25.67 -11.03 6.77
C ALA A 342 -26.81 -11.70 7.56
N PRO A 343 -28.08 -11.28 7.39
CA PRO A 343 -29.20 -11.85 8.14
C PRO A 343 -29.34 -13.37 7.92
N GLY A 344 -29.23 -14.15 9.01
CA GLY A 344 -29.23 -15.61 8.98
C GLY A 344 -27.86 -16.27 8.83
N GLU A 345 -26.77 -15.52 8.71
CA GLU A 345 -25.41 -16.05 8.81
C GLU A 345 -25.00 -16.26 10.28
N THR A 346 -23.97 -17.06 10.48
CA THR A 346 -23.49 -17.48 11.80
C THR A 346 -21.98 -17.71 11.73
N ASP A 347 -21.25 -17.03 12.59
CA ASP A 347 -19.84 -17.30 12.85
C ASP A 347 -19.68 -18.28 14.01
N MET A 348 -18.60 -19.05 13.96
CA MET A 348 -18.25 -20.03 15.00
C MET A 348 -16.74 -20.13 15.17
N LEU A 349 -16.32 -20.43 16.40
CA LEU A 349 -14.93 -20.59 16.80
C LEU A 349 -14.82 -21.80 17.75
N PHE A 350 -13.89 -22.70 17.50
CA PHE A 350 -13.61 -23.86 18.34
C PHE A 350 -12.13 -23.88 18.69
N THR A 351 -11.81 -23.78 19.97
CA THR A 351 -10.45 -23.72 20.51
C THR A 351 -10.18 -24.94 21.37
N ALA A 352 -9.01 -25.55 21.22
CA ALA A 352 -8.49 -26.57 22.11
C ALA A 352 -7.02 -26.27 22.41
N GLY A 353 -6.62 -26.25 23.67
CA GLY A 353 -5.26 -25.86 24.04
C GLY A 353 -4.90 -26.15 25.48
N PHE A 354 -3.72 -25.67 25.85
CA PHE A 354 -3.20 -25.63 27.22
C PHE A 354 -2.88 -24.18 27.54
N PHE A 355 -3.31 -23.70 28.70
CA PHE A 355 -2.87 -22.39 29.21
C PHE A 355 -1.35 -22.39 29.39
N HIS A 356 -0.75 -21.21 29.34
CA HIS A 356 0.62 -21.00 29.76
C HIS A 356 0.66 -20.74 31.27
N SER A 357 1.70 -21.25 31.94
CA SER A 357 2.02 -20.94 33.33
C SER A 357 2.35 -19.46 33.46
N GLN A 358 1.51 -18.74 34.20
CA GLN A 358 1.72 -17.35 34.60
C GLN A 358 1.55 -17.27 36.12
N SER A 359 2.29 -16.37 36.78
CA SER A 359 1.92 -16.06 38.16
C SER A 359 0.62 -15.27 38.14
N VAL A 360 -0.28 -15.65 39.04
CA VAL A 360 -1.56 -14.98 39.29
C VAL A 360 -1.44 -14.05 40.52
N PHE A 361 -0.27 -14.04 41.17
CA PHE A 361 -0.01 -13.31 42.40
C PHE A 361 1.18 -12.34 42.22
N PRO A 362 1.13 -11.15 42.84
CA PRO A 362 2.30 -10.27 42.96
C PRO A 362 3.42 -10.91 43.78
N GLU A 363 4.69 -10.61 43.44
CA GLU A 363 5.88 -11.13 44.15
C GLU A 363 5.81 -10.93 45.68
N TRP A 364 5.25 -9.81 46.16
CA TRP A 364 5.13 -9.53 47.61
C TRP A 364 4.20 -10.48 48.35
N VAL A 365 3.29 -11.16 47.64
CA VAL A 365 2.40 -12.20 48.17
C VAL A 365 3.16 -13.53 48.23
N GLU A 366 3.87 -13.88 47.16
CA GLU A 366 4.74 -15.07 47.07
C GLU A 366 5.85 -15.05 48.14
N GLU A 367 6.41 -13.88 48.49
CA GLU A 367 7.39 -13.74 49.57
C GLU A 367 6.80 -13.95 50.98
N GLN A 368 5.49 -13.73 51.17
CA GLN A 368 4.85 -13.74 52.50
C GLN A 368 4.01 -14.98 52.79
N LEU A 369 3.54 -15.70 51.77
CA LEU A 369 2.67 -16.87 51.90
C LEU A 369 3.29 -18.10 51.21
N PRO A 370 3.19 -19.31 51.79
CA PRO A 370 3.92 -20.49 51.32
C PRO A 370 3.20 -21.22 50.16
N TYR A 371 2.79 -20.48 49.12
CA TYR A 371 2.28 -21.08 47.89
C TYR A 371 3.48 -21.51 47.01
N GLU A 372 3.64 -22.80 46.77
CA GLU A 372 4.74 -23.36 45.95
C GLU A 372 4.36 -23.57 44.46
N GLU A 373 3.09 -23.39 44.06
CA GLU A 373 2.60 -23.80 42.73
C GLU A 373 2.08 -22.64 41.85
N GLU A 374 2.75 -22.45 40.70
CA GLU A 374 2.20 -21.77 39.52
C GLU A 374 0.96 -22.55 38.99
N TRP A 375 0.02 -21.87 38.33
CA TRP A 375 -1.14 -22.53 37.70
C TRP A 375 -0.68 -23.56 36.62
N GLU A 376 -0.84 -24.86 36.91
CA GLU A 376 -0.27 -26.00 36.17
C GLU A 376 -0.85 -26.22 34.74
N ASN A 377 -0.62 -25.29 33.81
CA ASN A 377 -0.90 -25.41 32.35
C ASN A 377 -2.14 -26.27 31.96
N PRO A 378 -3.34 -26.06 32.55
CA PRO A 378 -4.43 -27.02 32.36
C PRO A 378 -4.97 -26.99 30.93
N GLY A 379 -5.35 -28.18 30.45
CA GLY A 379 -5.99 -28.34 29.15
C GLY A 379 -7.41 -27.77 29.15
N TYR A 380 -7.78 -27.03 28.10
CA TYR A 380 -9.10 -26.45 27.92
C TYR A 380 -9.69 -26.72 26.54
N LEU A 381 -11.03 -26.69 26.49
CA LEU A 381 -11.83 -26.68 25.28
C LEU A 381 -12.79 -25.49 25.34
N GLN A 382 -12.87 -24.72 24.26
CA GLN A 382 -13.79 -23.59 24.12
C GLN A 382 -14.59 -23.72 22.81
N GLY A 383 -15.89 -23.43 22.86
CA GLY A 383 -16.73 -23.26 21.68
C GLY A 383 -17.48 -21.95 21.76
N GLN A 384 -17.36 -21.10 20.74
CA GLN A 384 -18.06 -19.83 20.59
C GLN A 384 -18.92 -19.84 19.31
N VAL A 385 -20.10 -19.22 19.36
CA VAL A 385 -21.01 -19.06 18.20
C VAL A 385 -21.69 -17.69 18.27
N MET A 386 -21.75 -16.96 17.16
CA MET A 386 -22.44 -15.67 17.02
C MET A 386 -23.31 -15.65 15.77
N ALA A 387 -24.58 -15.26 15.87
CA ALA A 387 -25.56 -15.33 14.78
C ALA A 387 -26.35 -14.03 14.57
N GLN A 388 -26.55 -13.64 13.30
CA GLN A 388 -27.31 -12.44 12.92
C GLN A 388 -28.82 -12.73 12.85
N VAL A 389 -29.52 -12.53 13.98
CA VAL A 389 -30.97 -12.82 14.12
C VAL A 389 -31.84 -11.81 13.36
N MET A 390 -31.40 -10.55 13.29
CA MET A 390 -32.04 -9.48 12.50
C MET A 390 -30.96 -8.60 11.87
N PRO A 391 -31.22 -7.81 10.80
CA PRO A 391 -30.20 -6.95 10.17
C PRO A 391 -29.50 -5.95 11.10
N ALA A 392 -30.09 -5.69 12.27
CA ALA A 392 -29.57 -4.80 13.30
C ALA A 392 -29.12 -5.52 14.59
N TRP A 393 -29.28 -6.85 14.69
CA TRP A 393 -29.13 -7.59 15.94
C TRP A 393 -28.42 -8.93 15.74
N GLN A 394 -27.32 -9.11 16.46
CA GLN A 394 -26.58 -10.35 16.62
C GLN A 394 -26.70 -10.85 18.06
N VAL A 395 -26.73 -12.17 18.26
CA VAL A 395 -26.62 -12.82 19.57
C VAL A 395 -25.71 -14.03 19.49
N GLY A 396 -25.00 -14.32 20.58
CA GLY A 396 -24.03 -15.39 20.62
C GLY A 396 -23.87 -16.00 22.00
N GLY A 397 -23.15 -17.11 22.05
CA GLY A 397 -22.78 -17.80 23.29
C GLY A 397 -21.41 -18.44 23.19
N SER A 398 -20.73 -18.52 24.32
CA SER A 398 -19.45 -19.19 24.50
C SER A 398 -19.53 -20.17 25.67
N LEU A 399 -18.86 -21.31 25.56
CA LEU A 399 -18.62 -22.24 26.65
C LEU A 399 -17.15 -22.66 26.63
N MET A 400 -16.42 -22.31 27.69
CA MET A 400 -15.09 -22.84 27.99
C MET A 400 -15.18 -23.88 29.10
N ASN A 401 -14.36 -24.93 29.00
CA ASN A 401 -14.35 -26.06 29.92
C ASN A 401 -12.91 -26.54 30.13
N THR A 402 -12.49 -26.64 31.39
CA THR A 402 -11.23 -27.26 31.82
C THR A 402 -11.51 -28.58 32.55
N ARG A 403 -10.50 -29.19 33.16
CA ARG A 403 -10.70 -30.40 33.98
C ARG A 403 -11.58 -30.15 35.21
N GLU A 404 -11.46 -28.97 35.82
CA GLU A 404 -12.08 -28.63 37.10
C GLU A 404 -13.22 -27.62 36.98
N MET A 405 -13.17 -26.73 35.99
CA MET A 405 -14.04 -25.55 35.91
C MET A 405 -14.68 -25.36 34.53
N HIS A 406 -15.76 -24.60 34.49
CA HIS A 406 -16.42 -24.18 33.26
C HIS A 406 -16.83 -22.72 33.34
N TYR A 407 -16.77 -22.03 32.20
CA TYR A 407 -17.14 -20.64 32.05
C TYR A 407 -18.08 -20.49 30.86
N ALA A 408 -19.29 -19.96 31.07
CA ALA A 408 -20.29 -19.77 30.03
C ALA A 408 -20.56 -18.29 29.83
N LYS A 409 -20.47 -17.79 28.59
CA LYS A 409 -20.80 -16.41 28.21
C LYS A 409 -21.97 -16.35 27.24
N VAL A 410 -22.74 -15.26 27.28
CA VAL A 410 -23.77 -14.88 26.31
C VAL A 410 -23.55 -13.43 25.90
N ALA A 411 -23.56 -13.15 24.60
CA ALA A 411 -23.36 -11.81 24.06
C ALA A 411 -24.52 -11.35 23.17
N THR A 412 -24.67 -10.03 23.05
CA THR A 412 -25.60 -9.38 22.14
C THR A 412 -25.01 -8.09 21.57
N THR A 413 -25.10 -7.92 20.25
CA THR A 413 -24.69 -6.71 19.53
C THR A 413 -25.89 -6.15 18.78
N TYR A 414 -26.26 -4.90 19.05
CA TYR A 414 -27.45 -4.24 18.52
C TYR A 414 -27.12 -2.86 17.93
N GLN A 415 -27.22 -2.72 16.62
CA GLN A 415 -26.92 -1.51 15.87
C GLN A 415 -28.00 -1.22 14.80
N PRO A 416 -29.16 -0.67 15.19
CA PRO A 416 -30.26 -0.35 14.27
C PRO A 416 -30.04 0.89 13.41
N THR A 417 -29.08 1.75 13.76
CA THR A 417 -28.77 2.98 13.04
C THR A 417 -27.26 3.25 13.06
N SER A 418 -26.80 4.19 12.24
CA SER A 418 -25.39 4.62 12.30
C SER A 418 -25.05 5.34 13.62
N TRP A 419 -26.03 5.95 14.30
CA TRP A 419 -25.83 6.77 15.50
C TRP A 419 -26.07 6.02 16.82
N PHE A 420 -26.60 4.81 16.81
CA PHE A 420 -26.81 4.00 18.01
C PHE A 420 -26.25 2.59 17.85
N SER A 421 -25.38 2.19 18.78
CA SER A 421 -24.86 0.84 18.93
C SER A 421 -24.79 0.45 20.40
N LEU A 422 -25.05 -0.83 20.69
CA LEU A 422 -24.95 -1.46 21.99
C LEU A 422 -24.32 -2.84 21.83
N ASN A 423 -23.27 -3.13 22.59
CA ASN A 423 -22.72 -4.46 22.83
C ASN A 423 -22.92 -4.79 24.31
N ALA A 424 -23.24 -6.03 24.63
CA ALA A 424 -23.27 -6.50 26.01
C ALA A 424 -22.92 -7.99 26.09
N VAL A 425 -22.16 -8.36 27.14
CA VAL A 425 -21.70 -9.71 27.44
C VAL A 425 -22.06 -10.03 28.90
N LEU A 426 -22.52 -11.26 29.14
CA LEU A 426 -22.80 -11.82 30.46
C LEU A 426 -22.08 -13.16 30.57
N GLY A 427 -21.13 -13.26 31.49
CA GLY A 427 -20.36 -14.46 31.82
C GLY A 427 -20.74 -15.01 33.20
N ARG A 428 -20.68 -16.34 33.35
CA ARG A 428 -20.81 -17.01 34.65
C ARG A 428 -19.92 -18.25 34.75
N PHE A 429 -19.20 -18.35 35.85
CA PHE A 429 -18.36 -19.50 36.20
C PHE A 429 -19.13 -20.59 36.95
N GLY A 430 -18.56 -21.79 36.98
CA GLY A 430 -19.11 -22.93 37.72
C GLY A 430 -19.07 -22.80 39.25
N SER A 431 -18.17 -21.96 39.77
CA SER A 431 -17.99 -21.64 41.19
C SER A 431 -19.13 -20.79 41.73
N GLY A 432 -19.42 -19.69 41.02
CA GLY A 432 -20.41 -18.69 41.41
C GLY A 432 -20.19 -17.38 40.65
N SER A 433 -18.91 -17.01 40.49
CA SER A 433 -18.41 -15.75 39.96
C SER A 433 -19.08 -15.35 38.65
N ASP A 434 -19.37 -14.06 38.52
CA ASP A 434 -19.99 -13.49 37.33
C ASP A 434 -19.24 -12.30 36.76
N TYR A 435 -19.35 -12.18 35.44
CA TYR A 435 -18.74 -11.11 34.67
C TYR A 435 -19.82 -10.44 33.83
N VAL A 436 -19.86 -9.11 33.84
CA VAL A 436 -20.83 -8.33 33.08
C VAL A 436 -20.09 -7.22 32.35
N GLN A 437 -20.37 -7.05 31.07
CA GLN A 437 -19.84 -5.97 30.25
C GLN A 437 -20.93 -5.39 29.37
N ALA A 438 -20.93 -4.08 29.20
CA ALA A 438 -21.77 -3.38 28.25
C ALA A 438 -21.03 -2.15 27.69
N SER A 439 -21.08 -1.95 26.38
CA SER A 439 -20.49 -0.78 25.73
C SER A 439 -21.35 -0.30 24.57
N GLY A 440 -21.17 0.94 24.14
CA GLY A 440 -22.00 1.45 23.07
C GLY A 440 -21.74 2.89 22.65
N ARG A 441 -22.56 3.36 21.73
CA ARG A 441 -22.54 4.72 21.20
C ARG A 441 -23.96 5.26 21.06
N LEU A 442 -24.12 6.53 21.39
CA LEU A 442 -25.34 7.32 21.22
C LEU A 442 -24.97 8.70 20.66
N GLY A 443 -24.95 8.81 19.33
CA GLY A 443 -24.52 10.01 18.61
C GLY A 443 -23.06 10.34 18.91
N SER A 444 -22.81 11.53 19.46
CA SER A 444 -21.47 11.99 19.87
C SER A 444 -20.98 11.40 21.19
N ILE A 445 -21.78 10.58 21.88
CA ILE A 445 -21.44 9.95 23.16
C ILE A 445 -21.05 8.48 22.90
N SER A 446 -19.96 8.01 23.48
CA SER A 446 -19.59 6.59 23.61
C SER A 446 -19.39 6.24 25.07
N TRP A 447 -19.68 5.01 25.45
CA TRP A 447 -19.60 4.55 26.84
C TRP A 447 -19.17 3.09 26.93
N SER A 448 -18.56 2.72 28.05
CA SER A 448 -18.29 1.35 28.45
C SER A 448 -18.56 1.17 29.95
N TRP A 449 -18.92 -0.04 30.32
CA TRP A 449 -19.02 -0.52 31.68
C TRP A 449 -18.63 -2.00 31.71
N ASN A 450 -17.86 -2.41 32.69
CA ASN A 450 -17.63 -3.81 33.06
C ASN A 450 -17.69 -3.98 34.59
N ARG A 451 -17.88 -5.23 35.01
CA ARG A 451 -17.81 -5.69 36.39
C ARG A 451 -17.42 -7.15 36.41
N PHE A 452 -16.47 -7.49 37.26
CA PHE A 452 -16.21 -8.84 37.70
C PHE A 452 -16.59 -8.95 39.17
N GLN A 453 -17.30 -10.01 39.54
CA GLN A 453 -17.56 -10.38 40.93
C GLN A 453 -16.93 -11.74 41.19
N ASP A 454 -16.02 -11.78 42.16
CA ASP A 454 -15.28 -12.95 42.56
C ASP A 454 -15.97 -13.65 43.74
N ASP A 455 -16.69 -14.74 43.43
CA ASP A 455 -17.24 -15.69 44.41
C ASP A 455 -16.36 -16.96 44.54
N ALA A 456 -15.12 -16.94 44.01
CA ALA A 456 -14.24 -18.10 44.05
C ALA A 456 -13.67 -18.32 45.46
N ILE A 457 -13.47 -19.59 45.83
CA ILE A 457 -12.76 -19.95 47.06
C ILE A 457 -11.29 -20.11 46.70
N LEU A 458 -10.43 -19.25 47.25
CA LEU A 458 -8.99 -19.48 47.29
C LEU A 458 -8.72 -20.67 48.23
N ASP A 459 -8.05 -21.71 47.73
CA ASP A 459 -7.62 -22.86 48.51
C ASP A 459 -6.07 -22.87 48.56
N ASP A 460 -5.50 -23.36 49.67
CA ASP A 460 -4.05 -23.35 49.91
C ASP A 460 -3.27 -24.25 48.92
N GLU A 461 -3.97 -25.12 48.18
CA GLU A 461 -3.40 -26.08 47.23
C GLU A 461 -3.70 -25.78 45.74
N SER A 462 -4.49 -24.75 45.38
CA SER A 462 -4.76 -24.44 43.95
C SER A 462 -5.33 -23.05 43.66
N VAL A 463 -4.77 -22.36 42.65
CA VAL A 463 -5.39 -21.19 41.98
C VAL A 463 -6.61 -21.63 41.17
N SER A 464 -7.59 -20.74 40.95
CA SER A 464 -8.80 -21.01 40.16
C SER A 464 -8.73 -20.47 38.71
N LEU A 465 -9.65 -20.93 37.84
CA LEU A 465 -9.71 -20.51 36.44
C LEU A 465 -10.08 -19.02 36.28
N GLU A 466 -11.00 -18.55 37.10
CA GLU A 466 -11.47 -17.17 37.12
C GLU A 466 -10.36 -16.22 37.57
N HIS A 467 -9.52 -16.63 38.54
CA HIS A 467 -8.32 -15.89 38.93
C HIS A 467 -7.28 -15.79 37.81
N TYR A 468 -7.07 -16.88 37.06
CA TYR A 468 -6.21 -16.86 35.87
C TYR A 468 -6.70 -15.87 34.80
N LEU A 469 -8.02 -15.77 34.59
CA LEU A 469 -8.61 -14.97 33.51
C LEU A 469 -8.78 -13.48 33.86
N TYR A 470 -9.16 -13.15 35.10
CA TYR A 470 -9.57 -11.80 35.51
C TYR A 470 -8.77 -11.21 36.67
N GLY A 471 -7.80 -11.96 37.22
CA GLY A 471 -7.14 -11.62 38.47
C GLY A 471 -8.01 -11.93 39.69
N VAL A 472 -7.53 -11.53 40.87
CA VAL A 472 -8.17 -11.81 42.16
C VAL A 472 -8.92 -10.58 42.67
N GLY A 473 -10.14 -10.79 43.19
CA GLY A 473 -10.99 -9.75 43.79
C GLY A 473 -11.99 -9.09 42.83
N ASP A 474 -13.01 -8.46 43.41
CA ASP A 474 -14.05 -7.74 42.67
C ASP A 474 -13.47 -6.51 41.95
N TYR A 475 -13.98 -6.19 40.75
CA TYR A 475 -13.75 -4.87 40.16
C TYR A 475 -14.95 -4.36 39.35
N THR A 476 -15.00 -3.06 39.12
CA THR A 476 -16.02 -2.39 38.32
C THR A 476 -15.44 -1.13 37.68
N GLU A 477 -15.55 -1.02 36.36
CA GLU A 477 -15.01 0.11 35.61
C GLU A 477 -16.08 0.73 34.72
N TRP A 478 -16.10 2.05 34.65
CA TRP A 478 -16.96 2.83 33.78
C TRP A 478 -16.13 3.81 32.95
N SER A 479 -16.46 3.96 31.67
CA SER A 479 -15.99 5.09 30.87
C SER A 479 -17.14 5.75 30.11
N LEU A 480 -17.04 7.07 29.95
CA LEU A 480 -17.98 7.87 29.17
C LEU A 480 -17.18 8.95 28.43
N ALA A 481 -17.23 8.93 27.10
CA ALA A 481 -16.62 9.95 26.26
C ALA A 481 -17.68 10.66 25.42
N TRP A 482 -17.54 11.97 25.27
CA TRP A 482 -18.32 12.81 24.37
C TRP A 482 -17.38 13.69 23.56
N SER A 483 -17.61 13.80 22.25
CA SER A 483 -16.93 14.80 21.43
C SER A 483 -17.83 15.35 20.33
N GLN A 484 -17.79 16.66 20.14
CA GLN A 484 -18.60 17.34 19.13
C GLN A 484 -17.95 18.62 18.63
N ARG A 485 -17.96 18.80 17.30
CA ARG A 485 -17.55 20.06 16.67
C ARG A 485 -18.53 21.17 17.04
N VAL A 486 -18.04 22.21 17.70
CA VAL A 486 -18.79 23.41 18.07
C VAL A 486 -18.13 24.62 17.41
N TRP A 487 -18.85 25.28 16.50
CA TRP A 487 -18.35 26.39 15.68
C TRP A 487 -17.07 26.00 14.89
N LYS A 488 -15.94 26.68 15.15
CA LYS A 488 -14.62 26.38 14.57
C LYS A 488 -13.75 25.49 15.48
N GLY A 489 -14.28 25.07 16.62
CA GLY A 489 -13.58 24.22 17.58
C GLY A 489 -14.19 22.83 17.72
N ASN A 490 -13.60 22.04 18.60
CA ASN A 490 -14.03 20.72 19.02
C ASN A 490 -14.15 20.72 20.54
N ALA A 491 -15.37 20.52 21.05
CA ALA A 491 -15.62 20.34 22.47
C ALA A 491 -15.58 18.84 22.79
N TYR A 492 -14.97 18.48 23.91
CA TYR A 492 -14.89 17.10 24.37
C TYR A 492 -15.06 17.01 25.88
N ALA A 493 -15.57 15.88 26.33
CA ALA A 493 -15.63 15.50 27.73
C ALA A 493 -15.33 14.00 27.85
N TYR A 494 -14.62 13.60 28.89
CA TYR A 494 -14.29 12.23 29.22
C TYR A 494 -14.47 12.04 30.73
N TYR A 495 -15.02 10.91 31.12
CA TYR A 495 -15.15 10.47 32.50
C TYR A 495 -14.73 9.01 32.59
N SER A 496 -13.92 8.67 33.59
CA SER A 496 -13.65 7.29 33.98
C SER A 496 -13.85 7.10 35.48
N ASN A 497 -14.20 5.88 35.86
CA ASN A 497 -14.25 5.42 37.25
C ASN A 497 -13.79 3.96 37.26
N PHE A 498 -12.77 3.66 38.04
CA PHE A 498 -12.24 2.32 38.26
C PHE A 498 -12.28 2.05 39.76
N ASP A 499 -13.09 1.08 40.18
CA ASP A 499 -13.16 0.60 41.56
C ASP A 499 -12.69 -0.87 41.57
N ARG A 500 -11.62 -1.20 42.31
CA ARG A 500 -11.07 -2.57 42.43
C ARG A 500 -10.85 -2.93 43.89
N GLU A 501 -11.21 -4.16 44.26
CA GLU A 501 -10.96 -4.72 45.58
C GLU A 501 -9.45 -4.81 45.84
N LEU A 502 -9.04 -4.45 47.05
CA LEU A 502 -7.64 -4.46 47.45
C LEU A 502 -7.14 -5.88 47.60
N GLU A 503 -6.00 -6.15 46.97
CA GLU A 503 -5.42 -7.48 46.80
C GLU A 503 -5.32 -8.24 48.13
N PHE A 504 -4.87 -7.59 49.21
CA PHE A 504 -4.75 -8.23 50.53
C PHE A 504 -6.10 -8.60 51.20
N THR A 505 -7.20 -7.90 50.89
CA THR A 505 -8.54 -8.32 51.35
C THR A 505 -9.08 -9.47 50.50
N ALA A 506 -8.81 -9.44 49.19
CA ALA A 506 -9.21 -10.49 48.27
C ALA A 506 -8.45 -11.81 48.53
N TYR A 507 -7.18 -11.77 48.97
CA TYR A 507 -6.39 -12.97 49.30
C TYR A 507 -6.75 -13.65 50.62
N GLN A 508 -7.29 -12.90 51.60
CA GLN A 508 -7.59 -13.46 52.93
C GLN A 508 -9.00 -13.08 53.41
N PRO A 509 -10.06 -13.44 52.67
CA PRO A 509 -11.44 -13.03 52.99
C PRO A 509 -11.91 -13.48 54.38
N ASP A 510 -11.32 -14.54 54.95
CA ASP A 510 -11.60 -14.99 56.32
C ASP A 510 -10.92 -14.15 57.42
N ASN A 511 -9.88 -13.38 57.10
CA ASN A 511 -9.15 -12.52 58.06
C ASN A 511 -9.67 -11.08 58.11
N TRP A 512 -10.44 -10.65 57.11
CA TRP A 512 -10.99 -9.30 56.99
C TRP A 512 -12.52 -9.34 57.11
N LEU A 513 -13.11 -8.42 57.89
CA LEU A 513 -14.56 -8.41 58.16
C LEU A 513 -15.39 -7.74 57.05
N ASP A 514 -14.76 -6.85 56.29
CA ASP A 514 -15.34 -6.07 55.20
C ASP A 514 -14.33 -6.07 54.03
N LYS A 515 -14.81 -6.05 52.78
CA LYS A 515 -13.97 -5.86 51.59
C LYS A 515 -13.51 -4.41 51.51
N GLU A 516 -12.23 -4.17 51.24
CA GLU A 516 -11.64 -2.84 51.09
C GLU A 516 -11.34 -2.57 49.60
N TYR A 517 -11.54 -1.33 49.15
CA TYR A 517 -11.40 -0.97 47.73
C TYR A 517 -10.37 0.15 47.50
N GLN A 518 -9.84 0.16 46.28
CA GLN A 518 -9.15 1.28 45.68
C GLN A 518 -10.02 1.84 44.55
N SER A 519 -10.36 3.13 44.61
CA SER A 519 -11.08 3.84 43.57
C SER A 519 -10.23 4.91 42.90
N ASN A 520 -10.36 5.03 41.58
CA ASN A 520 -9.77 6.08 40.76
C ASN A 520 -10.83 6.65 39.81
N ARG A 521 -11.10 7.95 39.93
CA ARG A 521 -12.06 8.68 39.08
C ARG A 521 -11.35 9.79 38.34
N SER A 522 -11.62 9.92 37.04
CA SER A 522 -11.18 11.07 36.26
C SER A 522 -12.36 11.74 35.55
N LEU A 523 -12.33 13.06 35.46
CA LEU A 523 -13.26 13.87 34.66
C LEU A 523 -12.47 14.94 33.92
N THR A 524 -12.36 14.84 32.60
CA THR A 524 -11.70 15.81 31.74
C THR A 524 -12.71 16.49 30.83
N VAL A 525 -12.77 17.81 30.82
CA VAL A 525 -13.61 18.62 29.93
C VAL A 525 -12.74 19.62 29.21
N GLY A 526 -12.81 19.67 27.88
CA GLY A 526 -11.96 20.55 27.09
C GLY A 526 -12.59 21.08 25.81
N TYR A 527 -11.95 22.12 25.28
CA TYR A 527 -12.33 22.78 24.05
C TYR A 527 -11.07 23.21 23.28
N SER A 528 -10.92 22.66 22.08
CA SER A 528 -9.90 23.03 21.11
C SER A 528 -10.50 24.00 20.10
N TRP A 529 -9.83 25.10 19.76
CA TRP A 529 -10.28 26.07 18.77
C TRP A 529 -9.19 26.35 17.72
N GLN A 530 -9.58 26.28 16.45
CA GLN A 530 -8.71 26.64 15.32
C GLN A 530 -9.06 28.02 14.79
N GLY A 531 -8.10 28.95 14.94
CA GLY A 531 -8.23 30.36 14.63
C GLY A 531 -7.78 30.75 13.22
N PRO A 532 -7.81 32.06 12.91
CA PRO A 532 -7.10 32.62 11.77
C PRO A 532 -5.60 32.29 11.81
N TRP A 533 -4.93 32.33 10.65
CA TRP A 533 -3.49 32.07 10.53
C TRP A 533 -2.99 30.72 11.05
N ARG A 534 -3.85 29.70 11.16
CA ARG A 534 -3.53 28.38 11.77
C ARG A 534 -3.15 28.45 13.26
N SER A 535 -3.54 29.52 13.96
CA SER A 535 -3.43 29.56 15.43
C SER A 535 -4.32 28.49 16.08
N THR A 536 -3.85 27.90 17.17
CA THR A 536 -4.66 27.01 18.02
C THR A 536 -4.77 27.56 19.44
N LEU A 537 -5.92 27.31 20.05
CA LEU A 537 -6.20 27.60 21.45
C LEU A 537 -6.87 26.35 22.03
N ASP A 538 -6.16 25.68 22.93
CA ASP A 538 -6.59 24.42 23.53
C ASP A 538 -6.69 24.62 25.04
N GLY A 539 -7.90 24.52 25.58
CA GLY A 539 -8.16 24.63 27.02
C GLY A 539 -8.83 23.38 27.57
N ASN A 540 -8.39 22.90 28.71
CA ASN A 540 -9.05 21.81 29.44
C ASN A 540 -9.10 22.08 30.95
N VAL A 541 -10.01 21.36 31.60
CA VAL A 541 -10.09 21.19 33.05
C VAL A 541 -10.18 19.69 33.29
N MET A 542 -9.31 19.18 34.15
CA MET A 542 -9.31 17.79 34.60
C MET A 542 -9.50 17.75 36.12
N ASN A 543 -10.26 16.77 36.60
CA ASN A 543 -10.31 16.39 38.00
C ASN A 543 -9.96 14.91 38.10
N THR A 544 -9.05 14.57 39.00
CA THR A 544 -8.61 13.20 39.28
C THR A 544 -8.73 12.94 40.78
N GLN A 545 -9.44 11.87 41.14
CA GLN A 545 -9.68 11.47 42.52
C GLN A 545 -9.19 10.04 42.72
N PHE A 546 -8.33 9.85 43.72
CA PHE A 546 -7.84 8.55 44.16
C PHE A 546 -8.20 8.36 45.63
N GLU A 547 -8.84 7.25 45.97
CA GLU A 547 -9.24 6.91 47.34
C GLU A 547 -8.94 5.43 47.61
N SER A 548 -8.28 5.14 48.74
CA SER A 548 -7.91 3.79 49.16
C SER A 548 -8.30 3.55 50.62
N ASP A 549 -9.17 2.57 50.84
CA ASP A 549 -9.71 2.23 52.16
C ASP A 549 -8.60 1.83 53.15
N ALA A 550 -7.65 0.99 52.70
CA ALA A 550 -6.51 0.45 53.48
C ALA A 550 -5.78 1.47 54.35
N ASN A 551 -5.52 2.65 53.76
CA ASN A 551 -4.66 3.67 54.34
C ASN A 551 -5.44 4.96 54.67
N GLY A 552 -6.73 5.04 54.32
CA GLY A 552 -7.53 6.26 54.39
C GLY A 552 -6.96 7.42 53.58
N ILE A 553 -6.19 7.12 52.52
CA ILE A 553 -5.54 8.13 51.68
C ILE A 553 -6.51 8.53 50.57
N GLY A 554 -6.94 9.80 50.62
CA GLY A 554 -7.70 10.47 49.57
C GLY A 554 -6.89 11.60 48.93
N LEU A 555 -6.66 11.49 47.63
CA LEU A 555 -6.10 12.54 46.78
C LEU A 555 -7.22 13.04 45.85
N ASP A 556 -7.63 14.29 46.00
CA ASP A 556 -8.46 15.02 45.02
C ASP A 556 -7.55 16.07 44.39
N GLU A 557 -7.45 16.03 43.06
CA GLU A 557 -6.66 16.95 42.27
C GLU A 557 -7.52 17.59 41.19
N TRP A 558 -7.40 18.92 41.07
CA TRP A 558 -7.95 19.70 39.97
C TRP A 558 -6.81 20.31 39.17
N SER A 559 -6.77 20.06 37.86
CA SER A 559 -5.86 20.75 36.95
C SER A 559 -6.61 21.53 35.87
N VAL A 560 -6.09 22.71 35.54
CA VAL A 560 -6.60 23.58 34.48
C VAL A 560 -5.45 23.87 33.54
N SER A 561 -5.52 23.37 32.31
CA SER A 561 -4.49 23.57 31.29
C SER A 561 -4.98 24.48 30.16
N LEU A 562 -4.10 25.37 29.70
CA LEU A 562 -4.29 26.26 28.58
C LEU A 562 -3.03 26.27 27.72
N SER A 563 -3.15 25.84 26.46
CA SER A 563 -2.11 25.94 25.44
C SER A 563 -2.54 26.87 24.32
N ILE A 564 -1.62 27.73 23.88
CA ILE A 564 -1.81 28.70 22.81
C ILE A 564 -0.66 28.52 21.81
N SER A 565 -0.96 28.16 20.57
CA SER A 565 0.04 28.09 19.49
C SER A 565 -0.18 29.17 18.44
N LEU A 566 0.88 29.93 18.15
CA LEU A 566 0.90 31.03 17.19
C LEU A 566 2.05 30.82 16.18
N PRO A 567 1.76 30.34 14.96
CA PRO A 567 2.78 30.35 13.90
C PRO A 567 3.11 31.79 13.50
N LEU A 568 4.40 32.12 13.48
CA LEU A 568 4.92 33.44 13.11
C LEU A 568 5.18 33.55 11.60
N SER A 569 5.37 32.42 10.93
CA SER A 569 5.62 32.33 9.48
C SER A 569 4.40 31.78 8.72
N SER A 570 4.30 32.05 7.42
CA SER A 570 3.22 31.54 6.58
C SER A 570 3.35 30.06 6.21
N SER A 571 4.57 29.51 6.29
CA SER A 571 4.84 28.08 6.21
C SER A 571 4.42 27.35 7.50
N GLY A 572 4.74 27.96 8.65
CA GLY A 572 4.55 27.39 10.00
C GLY A 572 5.86 26.98 10.68
N ASP A 573 7.00 27.24 10.04
CA ASP A 573 8.34 26.83 10.48
C ASP A 573 8.76 27.53 11.78
N ASP A 574 8.51 28.84 11.86
CA ASP A 574 8.57 29.63 13.09
C ASP A 574 7.24 29.61 13.83
N TYR A 575 7.25 29.33 15.14
CA TYR A 575 6.08 29.42 16.01
C TYR A 575 6.42 29.83 17.44
N VAL A 576 5.42 30.32 18.15
CA VAL A 576 5.45 30.58 19.59
C VAL A 576 4.34 29.79 20.25
N ASN A 577 4.69 29.00 21.25
CA ASN A 577 3.75 28.29 22.12
C ASN A 577 3.79 28.94 23.51
N TYR A 578 2.62 29.11 24.12
CA TYR A 578 2.48 29.45 25.53
C TYR A 578 1.56 28.45 26.21
N ASN A 579 2.06 27.83 27.26
CA ASN A 579 1.40 26.77 28.00
C ASN A 579 1.32 27.18 29.46
N PHE A 580 0.15 26.99 30.05
CA PHE A 580 -0.14 27.26 31.45
C PHE A 580 -0.92 26.07 32.00
N THR A 581 -0.43 25.51 33.10
CA THR A 581 -1.16 24.51 33.89
C THR A 581 -1.17 24.96 35.33
N HIS A 582 -2.36 25.00 35.94
CA HIS A 582 -2.50 25.15 37.39
C HIS A 582 -3.08 23.87 37.95
N GLN A 583 -2.47 23.33 39.00
CA GLN A 583 -2.86 22.11 39.69
C GLN A 583 -3.11 22.45 41.16
N ASP A 584 -4.26 22.04 41.69
CA ASP A 584 -4.68 22.19 43.09
C ASP A 584 -4.99 20.80 43.63
N SER A 585 -4.24 20.36 44.64
CA SER A 585 -4.34 19.00 45.19
C SER A 585 -4.44 19.05 46.71
N SER A 586 -4.95 17.98 47.33
CA SER A 586 -4.99 17.86 48.80
C SER A 586 -3.61 17.97 49.47
N THR A 587 -2.51 17.79 48.74
CA THR A 587 -1.12 17.89 49.20
C THR A 587 -0.44 19.22 48.87
N GLY A 588 -1.02 20.07 48.03
CA GLY A 588 -0.48 21.40 47.69
C GLY A 588 -0.94 21.96 46.35
N GLN A 589 -0.58 23.23 46.10
CA GLN A 589 -0.87 23.94 44.86
C GLN A 589 0.38 24.14 44.03
N SER A 590 0.28 23.95 42.71
CA SER A 590 1.33 24.26 41.76
C SER A 590 0.82 25.08 40.57
N GLN A 591 1.71 25.89 40.00
CA GLN A 591 1.48 26.63 38.76
C GLN A 591 2.71 26.46 37.86
N TYR A 592 2.48 25.91 36.68
CA TYR A 592 3.46 25.73 35.63
C TYR A 592 3.17 26.70 34.48
N HIS A 593 4.17 27.50 34.13
CA HIS A 593 4.14 28.37 32.97
C HIS A 593 5.29 27.99 32.05
N ARG A 594 5.04 27.86 30.74
CA ARG A 594 6.11 27.65 29.73
C ARG A 594 5.84 28.47 28.49
N ALA A 595 6.80 29.32 28.13
CA ALA A 595 6.82 30.06 26.87
C ALA A 595 7.95 29.52 26.00
N THR A 596 7.61 29.03 24.81
CA THR A 596 8.54 28.40 23.86
C THR A 596 8.56 29.17 22.55
N TYR A 597 9.75 29.46 22.04
CA TYR A 597 9.95 29.80 20.63
C TYR A 597 10.56 28.58 19.93
N GLY A 598 9.92 28.13 18.86
CA GLY A 598 10.35 27.01 18.06
C GLY A 598 10.66 27.40 16.62
N HIS A 599 11.71 26.82 16.06
CA HIS A 599 12.01 26.87 14.63
C HIS A 599 12.21 25.46 14.08
N ARG A 600 11.59 25.18 12.92
CA ARG A 600 11.71 23.91 12.21
C ARG A 600 12.47 24.08 10.90
N PHE A 601 13.59 23.37 10.77
CA PHE A 601 14.33 23.20 9.54
C PHE A 601 13.85 21.93 8.81
N ASP A 602 13.12 22.08 7.72
CA ASP A 602 12.93 20.99 6.76
C ASP A 602 14.16 20.92 5.83
N MET A 603 14.85 19.76 5.83
CA MET A 603 16.07 19.54 5.06
C MET A 603 15.79 18.70 3.80
N PRO A 604 16.68 18.75 2.77
CA PRO A 604 16.57 17.85 1.63
C PRO A 604 16.59 16.37 2.07
N GLN A 605 16.01 15.50 1.22
CA GLN A 605 16.00 14.03 1.41
C GLN A 605 15.21 13.52 2.63
N GLY A 606 14.19 14.25 3.09
CA GLY A 606 13.24 13.74 4.09
C GLY A 606 13.71 13.86 5.54
N ALA A 607 14.82 14.57 5.78
CA ALA A 607 15.26 14.95 7.11
C ALA A 607 14.53 16.21 7.61
N ASN A 608 14.25 16.29 8.91
CA ASN A 608 13.82 17.51 9.59
C ASN A 608 14.53 17.68 10.94
N LEU A 609 14.59 18.92 11.41
CA LEU A 609 15.20 19.31 12.68
C LEU A 609 14.35 20.42 13.31
N GLY A 610 13.76 20.15 14.47
CA GLY A 610 13.14 21.14 15.33
C GLY A 610 14.12 21.60 16.40
N VAL A 611 14.19 22.91 16.65
CA VAL A 611 14.85 23.49 17.82
C VAL A 611 13.85 24.36 18.55
N GLU A 612 13.58 24.02 19.80
CA GLU A 612 12.72 24.75 20.73
C GLU A 612 13.60 25.32 21.85
N VAL A 613 13.46 26.63 22.11
CA VAL A 613 14.04 27.29 23.28
C VAL A 613 12.88 27.80 24.12
N SER A 614 12.85 27.40 25.39
CA SER A 614 11.77 27.77 26.30
C SER A 614 12.29 28.42 27.58
N GLY A 615 11.45 29.28 28.14
CA GLY A 615 11.53 29.63 29.55
C GLY A 615 10.31 29.03 30.25
N SER A 616 10.54 28.24 31.28
CA SER A 616 9.50 27.75 32.18
C SER A 616 9.66 28.31 33.59
N GLY A 617 8.57 28.30 34.35
CA GLY A 617 8.54 28.73 35.73
C GLY A 617 7.56 27.86 36.51
N TYR A 618 8.00 27.40 37.67
CA TYR A 618 7.21 26.58 38.57
C TYR A 618 7.08 27.28 39.92
N VAL A 619 5.84 27.49 40.34
CA VAL A 619 5.48 28.09 41.64
C VAL A 619 4.72 27.03 42.42
N MET A 620 5.16 26.71 43.63
CA MET A 620 4.60 25.65 44.46
C MET A 620 4.44 26.16 45.90
N ASP A 621 3.22 26.15 46.45
CA ASP A 621 2.94 26.74 47.78
C ASP A 621 3.30 25.78 48.95
N SER A 622 4.26 24.88 48.71
CA SER A 622 4.77 23.93 49.71
C SER A 622 6.00 24.51 50.43
N VAL A 623 6.12 24.24 51.73
CA VAL A 623 6.77 25.13 52.71
C VAL A 623 8.29 25.34 52.54
N ASP A 624 8.99 24.57 51.69
CA ASP A 624 10.47 24.57 51.61
C ASP A 624 11.07 24.67 50.18
N ILE A 625 10.28 24.95 49.12
CA ILE A 625 10.78 25.06 47.74
C ILE A 625 10.66 26.51 47.24
N ALA A 626 11.74 27.08 46.71
CA ALA A 626 11.76 28.42 46.14
C ALA A 626 11.29 28.41 44.67
N ASP A 627 10.67 29.51 44.21
CA ASP A 627 10.27 29.71 42.80
C ASP A 627 11.45 29.41 41.85
N THR A 628 11.35 28.33 41.07
CA THR A 628 12.35 27.98 40.05
C THR A 628 11.92 28.51 38.69
N ALA A 629 12.82 29.26 38.06
CA ALA A 629 12.69 29.73 36.68
C ALA A 629 13.75 29.02 35.84
N VAL A 630 13.31 28.05 35.05
CA VAL A 630 14.17 27.12 34.31
C VAL A 630 14.19 27.51 32.84
N GLY A 631 15.38 27.66 32.28
CA GLY A 631 15.56 27.80 30.83
C GLY A 631 15.86 26.44 30.22
N ASP A 632 15.17 26.07 29.14
CA ASP A 632 15.37 24.78 28.49
C ASP A 632 15.55 24.88 26.98
N VAL A 633 16.24 23.87 26.44
CA VAL A 633 16.47 23.70 25.01
C VAL A 633 16.12 22.26 24.63
N THR A 634 15.17 22.12 23.71
CA THR A 634 14.81 20.84 23.11
C THR A 634 15.25 20.83 21.65
N VAL A 635 15.96 19.80 21.23
CA VAL A 635 16.34 19.54 19.84
C VAL A 635 15.71 18.22 19.43
N SER A 636 14.79 18.24 18.47
CA SER A 636 14.17 17.04 17.91
C SER A 636 14.53 16.90 16.43
N GLY A 637 14.71 15.68 15.95
CA GLY A 637 15.06 15.42 14.55
C GLY A 637 14.42 14.14 14.06
N GLY A 638 14.07 14.12 12.78
CA GLY A 638 13.48 12.97 12.11
C GLY A 638 14.15 12.74 10.76
N TYR A 639 14.31 11.47 10.40
CA TYR A 639 14.71 11.04 9.07
C TYR A 639 13.72 10.02 8.53
N GLN A 640 13.38 10.15 7.25
CA GLN A 640 12.59 9.16 6.55
C GLN A 640 13.01 9.10 5.08
N ASP A 641 13.37 7.91 4.60
CA ASP A 641 13.51 7.61 3.18
C ASP A 641 12.50 6.52 2.77
N ASN A 642 12.76 5.77 1.70
CA ASN A 642 11.90 4.65 1.32
C ASN A 642 12.15 3.38 2.15
N HIS A 643 13.31 3.25 2.80
CA HIS A 643 13.82 2.01 3.40
C HIS A 643 13.66 2.00 4.92
N TRP A 644 13.85 3.14 5.58
CA TRP A 644 13.72 3.27 7.03
C TRP A 644 13.14 4.63 7.42
N ARG A 645 12.56 4.68 8.61
CA ARG A 645 12.26 5.92 9.32
C ARG A 645 12.88 5.85 10.71
N GLY A 646 13.22 7.00 11.26
CA GLY A 646 13.65 7.11 12.64
C GLY A 646 13.57 8.55 13.11
N SER A 647 13.39 8.75 14.40
CA SER A 647 13.45 10.06 15.03
C SER A 647 14.32 10.04 16.27
N GLY A 648 14.56 11.21 16.84
CA GLY A 648 15.25 11.35 18.11
C GLY A 648 15.04 12.73 18.69
N MET A 649 15.26 12.84 19.98
CA MET A 649 15.18 14.10 20.71
C MET A 649 16.28 14.16 21.74
N MET A 650 16.75 15.37 22.02
CA MET A 650 17.62 15.71 23.13
C MET A 650 17.02 16.91 23.85
N TYR A 651 17.00 16.84 25.17
CA TYR A 651 16.57 17.90 26.07
C TYR A 651 17.69 18.20 27.06
N VAL A 652 17.88 19.48 27.33
CA VAL A 652 18.74 19.99 28.41
C VAL A 652 18.12 21.25 29.02
N ASP A 653 18.29 21.43 30.32
CA ASP A 653 17.84 22.65 31.01
C ASP A 653 18.94 23.31 31.88
N THR A 654 18.56 24.39 32.58
CA THR A 654 19.46 25.16 33.45
C THR A 654 19.66 24.56 34.84
N ASP A 655 18.79 23.65 35.27
CA ASP A 655 18.83 23.03 36.61
C ASP A 655 19.68 21.75 36.60
N GLY A 656 19.94 21.21 35.39
CA GLY A 656 20.86 20.11 35.13
C GLY A 656 20.16 18.86 34.60
N GLU A 657 18.84 18.90 34.38
CA GLU A 657 18.08 17.80 33.82
C GLU A 657 18.46 17.64 32.34
N TYR A 658 18.63 16.39 31.92
CA TYR A 658 18.84 16.03 30.52
C TYR A 658 18.13 14.72 30.21
N SER A 659 17.62 14.61 28.99
CA SER A 659 17.10 13.36 28.44
C SER A 659 17.39 13.28 26.95
N GLY A 660 17.60 12.07 26.46
CA GLY A 660 17.83 11.78 25.05
C GLY A 660 17.18 10.47 24.66
N TYR A 661 16.57 10.44 23.48
CA TYR A 661 16.04 9.20 22.90
C TYR A 661 16.27 9.14 21.39
N GLY A 662 16.21 7.93 20.84
CA GLY A 662 16.11 7.67 19.41
C GLY A 662 15.24 6.45 19.11
N ASP A 663 14.54 6.50 17.98
CA ASP A 663 13.78 5.38 17.41
C ASP A 663 14.25 5.07 15.98
N MET A 664 14.10 3.81 15.56
CA MET A 664 14.31 3.37 14.19
C MET A 664 13.35 2.24 13.84
N GLN A 665 12.66 2.37 12.70
CA GLN A 665 11.70 1.41 12.19
C GLN A 665 11.96 1.09 10.71
N THR A 666 11.97 -0.20 10.37
CA THR A 666 12.19 -0.69 9.01
C THR A 666 11.62 -2.10 8.82
N SER A 667 11.25 -2.44 7.59
CA SER A 667 10.74 -3.75 7.19
C SER A 667 11.66 -4.37 6.15
N THR A 668 12.13 -5.58 6.42
CA THR A 668 12.92 -6.42 5.52
C THR A 668 12.01 -7.41 4.82
N ILE A 669 12.13 -7.53 3.50
CA ILE A 669 11.43 -8.56 2.71
C ILE A 669 12.46 -9.39 1.94
N LEU A 670 12.33 -10.71 2.05
CA LEU A 670 13.09 -11.70 1.29
C LEU A 670 12.11 -12.50 0.41
N SER A 671 12.21 -12.35 -0.92
CA SER A 671 11.33 -13.03 -1.89
C SER A 671 12.12 -13.42 -3.14
N GLY A 672 11.89 -14.64 -3.65
CA GLY A 672 12.56 -15.13 -4.86
C GLY A 672 14.10 -15.23 -4.78
N GLY A 673 14.68 -15.10 -3.57
CA GLY A 673 16.12 -15.00 -3.34
C GLY A 673 16.68 -13.57 -3.32
N ASP A 674 15.85 -12.56 -3.56
CA ASP A 674 16.23 -11.14 -3.50
C ASP A 674 15.81 -10.49 -2.18
N TRP A 675 16.54 -9.44 -1.80
CA TRP A 675 16.34 -8.65 -0.58
C TRP A 675 15.80 -7.25 -0.91
N PHE A 676 14.76 -6.86 -0.18
CA PHE A 676 14.16 -5.53 -0.21
C PHE A 676 14.05 -4.98 1.21
N GLN A 677 14.02 -3.65 1.29
CA GLN A 677 13.85 -2.92 2.54
C GLN A 677 12.87 -1.77 2.32
N THR A 678 11.91 -1.60 3.23
CA THR A 678 10.92 -0.50 3.19
C THR A 678 10.55 -0.01 4.59
N ARG A 679 10.21 1.27 4.72
CA ARG A 679 9.69 1.83 5.98
C ARG A 679 8.19 1.55 6.21
N GLU A 680 7.47 1.04 5.20
CA GLU A 680 6.01 0.87 5.25
C GLU A 680 5.67 -0.57 5.65
N ARG A 681 5.06 -0.76 6.83
CA ARG A 681 4.72 -2.08 7.43
C ARG A 681 3.48 -2.69 6.77
N ALA A 682 3.58 -3.95 6.34
CA ALA A 682 2.49 -4.79 5.84
C ALA A 682 2.94 -6.26 5.79
N ASP A 683 2.01 -7.21 5.89
CA ASP A 683 2.35 -8.65 5.84
C ASP A 683 2.70 -9.12 4.42
N SER A 684 2.41 -8.31 3.40
CA SER A 684 2.58 -8.67 1.99
C SER A 684 2.88 -7.44 1.13
N TYR A 685 3.60 -7.64 0.02
CA TYR A 685 4.17 -6.53 -0.77
C TYR A 685 4.12 -6.74 -2.27
N LEU A 686 3.89 -5.66 -3.01
CA LEU A 686 4.23 -5.55 -4.43
C LEU A 686 5.71 -5.18 -4.54
N LEU A 687 6.50 -6.07 -5.13
CA LEU A 687 7.94 -5.92 -5.34
C LEU A 687 8.19 -5.61 -6.81
N VAL A 688 8.58 -4.39 -7.10
CA VAL A 688 8.92 -3.94 -8.46
C VAL A 688 10.44 -3.94 -8.61
N LYS A 689 10.96 -4.71 -9.57
CA LYS A 689 12.37 -4.70 -9.97
C LYS A 689 12.47 -4.09 -11.36
N ASN A 690 13.25 -3.01 -11.51
CA ASN A 690 13.50 -2.38 -12.79
C ASN A 690 14.95 -2.63 -13.23
N SER A 691 15.14 -3.48 -14.23
CA SER A 691 16.45 -3.81 -14.79
C SER A 691 16.97 -2.79 -15.81
N GLY A 692 16.14 -1.82 -16.21
CA GLY A 692 16.48 -0.83 -17.24
C GLY A 692 17.38 0.29 -16.74
N GLU A 693 18.04 0.99 -17.67
CA GLU A 693 18.75 2.25 -17.40
C GLU A 693 17.77 3.43 -17.24
N GLN A 694 16.82 3.30 -16.32
CA GLN A 694 16.07 4.45 -15.82
C GLN A 694 17.00 5.24 -14.90
N ALA A 695 17.14 6.55 -15.17
CA ALA A 695 17.98 7.42 -14.37
C ALA A 695 17.41 7.53 -12.95
N THR A 696 18.16 7.08 -11.95
CA THR A 696 17.83 7.25 -10.52
C THR A 696 18.08 8.68 -10.07
N SER A 697 17.34 9.64 -10.64
CA SER A 697 17.15 10.97 -10.07
C SER A 697 15.98 11.71 -10.73
N LEU A 698 15.05 12.16 -9.88
CA LEU A 698 14.22 13.34 -10.13
C LEU A 698 15.11 14.60 -10.03
N GLN A 699 16.09 14.74 -10.94
CA GLN A 699 16.99 15.89 -10.95
C GLN A 699 16.47 17.00 -11.88
N GLU A 700 15.81 17.96 -11.23
CA GLU A 700 15.58 19.38 -11.59
C GLU A 700 14.89 19.75 -12.92
N ASP A 701 15.05 19.01 -14.02
CA ASP A 701 14.29 19.22 -15.26
C ASP A 701 13.01 18.36 -15.25
N GLY A 702 11.88 18.96 -14.85
CA GLY A 702 10.56 18.33 -14.69
C GLY A 702 9.84 17.90 -15.98
N ASP A 703 10.59 17.60 -17.04
CA ASP A 703 10.09 17.40 -18.41
C ASP A 703 9.86 15.93 -18.80
N LYS A 704 10.12 14.96 -17.91
CA LYS A 704 10.02 13.52 -18.21
C LYS A 704 8.89 12.81 -17.47
N PHE A 705 8.03 12.13 -18.23
CA PHE A 705 6.94 11.31 -17.70
C PHE A 705 7.45 9.92 -17.32
N LEU A 706 7.33 9.56 -16.04
CA LEU A 706 7.66 8.25 -15.50
C LEU A 706 6.62 7.20 -15.90
N THR A 707 7.04 5.94 -16.02
CA THR A 707 6.12 4.81 -16.16
C THR A 707 5.34 4.60 -14.86
N VAL A 708 4.04 4.33 -14.95
CA VAL A 708 3.16 4.19 -13.78
C VAL A 708 2.52 2.81 -13.76
N ALA A 709 2.64 2.09 -12.65
CA ALA A 709 1.83 0.92 -12.37
C ALA A 709 0.47 1.34 -11.83
N GLN A 710 -0.62 0.95 -12.49
CA GLN A 710 -1.99 1.09 -12.02
C GLN A 710 -2.36 -0.15 -11.21
N LEU A 711 -2.76 0.04 -9.96
CA LEU A 711 -3.16 -1.03 -9.06
C LEU A 711 -4.68 -1.14 -9.03
N ARG A 712 -5.18 -2.37 -8.95
CA ARG A 712 -6.57 -2.68 -8.67
C ARG A 712 -6.64 -3.63 -7.49
N LYS A 713 -7.51 -3.32 -6.52
CA LYS A 713 -7.69 -4.06 -5.27
C LYS A 713 -9.12 -4.56 -5.21
N ASN A 714 -9.34 -5.87 -5.16
CA ASN A 714 -10.65 -6.51 -5.27
C ASN A 714 -11.50 -5.90 -6.42
N GLY A 715 -10.89 -5.75 -7.61
CA GLY A 715 -11.55 -5.18 -8.79
C GLY A 715 -11.87 -3.67 -8.70
N GLY A 716 -11.78 -3.04 -7.54
CA GLY A 716 -11.82 -1.59 -7.40
C GLY A 716 -10.51 -0.93 -7.85
N ASN A 717 -10.52 0.40 -7.90
CA ASN A 717 -9.28 1.19 -8.04
C ASN A 717 -8.42 1.01 -6.77
N GLY A 718 -7.22 0.44 -6.93
CA GLY A 718 -6.25 0.23 -5.86
C GLY A 718 -5.17 1.31 -5.78
N GLY A 719 -5.20 2.30 -6.67
CA GLY A 719 -4.24 3.41 -6.70
C GLY A 719 -3.29 3.37 -7.89
N ARG A 720 -2.24 4.20 -7.83
CA ARG A 720 -1.21 4.33 -8.87
C ARG A 720 0.15 4.50 -8.23
N LEU A 721 1.13 3.77 -8.74
CA LEU A 721 2.50 3.70 -8.23
C LEU A 721 3.48 4.09 -9.35
N PRO A 722 4.14 5.27 -9.27
CA PRO A 722 5.17 5.62 -10.23
C PRO A 722 6.39 4.72 -10.02
N ILE A 723 6.96 4.20 -11.12
CA ILE A 723 8.24 3.49 -11.08
C ILE A 723 9.34 4.52 -11.32
N ASP A 724 9.95 4.98 -10.23
CA ASP A 724 11.02 6.00 -10.22
C ASP A 724 12.41 5.40 -9.86
N LYS A 725 12.46 4.14 -9.42
CA LYS A 725 13.63 3.47 -8.83
C LYS A 725 13.89 2.10 -9.45
N LYS A 726 15.10 1.56 -9.17
CA LYS A 726 15.53 0.21 -9.57
C LYS A 726 14.86 -0.92 -8.78
N ALA A 727 14.53 -0.66 -7.53
CA ALA A 727 13.81 -1.57 -6.66
C ALA A 727 12.82 -0.75 -5.82
N LEU A 728 11.60 -1.26 -5.67
CA LEU A 728 10.52 -0.63 -4.92
C LEU A 728 9.67 -1.72 -4.27
N ALA A 729 9.41 -1.59 -2.97
CA ALA A 729 8.49 -2.44 -2.22
C ALA A 729 7.32 -1.58 -1.74
N TYR A 730 6.12 -1.92 -2.21
CA TYR A 730 4.87 -1.21 -1.92
C TYR A 730 3.94 -2.11 -1.08
N PRO A 731 3.42 -1.64 0.07
CA PRO A 731 2.61 -2.46 0.96
C PRO A 731 1.28 -2.86 0.31
N LEU A 732 0.85 -4.10 0.56
CA LEU A 732 -0.45 -4.61 0.14
C LEU A 732 -1.29 -4.94 1.38
N GLU A 733 -2.58 -4.62 1.32
CA GLU A 733 -3.54 -5.02 2.35
C GLU A 733 -3.71 -6.54 2.31
N SER A 734 -3.60 -7.20 3.46
CA SER A 734 -3.78 -8.65 3.56
C SER A 734 -5.17 -9.10 3.11
N TYR A 735 -5.21 -10.27 2.47
CA TYR A 735 -6.41 -10.93 1.96
C TYR A 735 -7.20 -10.14 0.90
N LYS A 736 -6.51 -9.64 -0.14
CA LYS A 736 -7.11 -8.96 -1.30
C LYS A 736 -6.55 -9.51 -2.61
N GLU A 737 -7.37 -9.56 -3.65
CA GLU A 737 -6.89 -9.77 -5.02
C GLU A 737 -6.30 -8.47 -5.56
N TYR A 738 -5.03 -8.51 -5.94
CA TYR A 738 -4.37 -7.42 -6.63
C TYR A 738 -4.15 -7.73 -8.11
N GLN A 739 -4.45 -6.74 -8.96
CA GLN A 739 -4.01 -6.69 -10.36
C GLN A 739 -3.18 -5.42 -10.54
N VAL A 740 -1.99 -5.57 -11.09
CA VAL A 740 -1.02 -4.49 -11.32
C VAL A 740 -0.75 -4.42 -12.80
N MET A 741 -1.06 -3.28 -13.41
CA MET A 741 -0.88 -3.03 -14.84
C MET A 741 0.11 -1.91 -15.06
N LEU A 742 1.07 -2.10 -15.95
CA LEU A 742 2.01 -1.06 -16.32
C LEU A 742 1.45 -0.18 -17.44
N ASP A 743 1.47 1.13 -17.25
CA ASP A 743 1.20 2.13 -18.28
C ASP A 743 2.52 2.79 -18.69
N ASP A 744 3.13 2.28 -19.77
CA ASP A 744 4.26 2.90 -20.46
C ASP A 744 3.83 3.78 -21.66
N SER A 745 2.56 3.72 -22.03
CA SER A 745 1.99 4.41 -23.19
C SER A 745 2.04 5.94 -23.08
N SER A 746 1.95 6.44 -21.84
CA SER A 746 1.99 7.86 -21.48
C SER A 746 3.33 8.29 -20.89
N SER A 747 4.37 7.45 -20.97
CA SER A 747 5.69 7.72 -20.39
C SER A 747 6.79 7.92 -21.44
N ASP A 748 7.89 8.56 -21.05
CA ASP A 748 9.11 8.70 -21.89
C ASP A 748 9.99 7.45 -21.85
N TYR A 749 9.48 6.36 -21.29
CA TYR A 749 10.12 5.07 -21.16
C TYR A 749 9.29 4.02 -21.89
N HIS A 750 9.94 2.97 -22.38
CA HIS A 750 9.27 1.79 -22.92
C HIS A 750 9.72 0.59 -22.12
N ASN A 751 8.75 -0.22 -21.68
CA ASN A 751 9.01 -1.42 -20.92
C ASN A 751 9.23 -2.62 -21.85
N ARG A 752 10.32 -3.37 -21.62
CA ARG A 752 10.55 -4.68 -22.25
C ARG A 752 10.35 -5.88 -21.31
N GLY A 753 10.11 -5.64 -20.02
CA GLY A 753 9.83 -6.66 -19.01
C GLY A 753 8.33 -6.90 -18.85
N ASP A 754 7.93 -7.31 -17.64
CA ASP A 754 6.53 -7.56 -17.28
C ASP A 754 5.70 -6.28 -17.37
N SER A 755 4.57 -6.32 -18.07
CA SER A 755 3.58 -5.23 -18.10
C SER A 755 2.35 -5.51 -17.23
N PHE A 756 2.27 -6.69 -16.63
CA PHE A 756 1.13 -7.13 -15.83
C PHE A 756 1.56 -8.14 -14.77
N ALA A 757 1.08 -7.97 -13.54
CA ALA A 757 1.16 -8.94 -12.47
C ALA A 757 -0.21 -9.07 -11.78
N GLN A 758 -0.55 -10.26 -11.32
CA GLN A 758 -1.77 -10.48 -10.53
C GLN A 758 -1.56 -11.59 -9.49
N GLY A 759 -2.20 -11.45 -8.35
CA GLY A 759 -2.20 -12.46 -7.28
C GLY A 759 -2.92 -11.96 -6.04
N SER A 760 -3.16 -12.86 -5.11
CA SER A 760 -3.77 -12.55 -3.81
C SER A 760 -2.70 -12.25 -2.75
N SER A 761 -2.92 -11.20 -1.98
CA SER A 761 -2.05 -10.72 -0.90
C SER A 761 -2.23 -11.51 0.40
N TYR A 762 -1.84 -12.79 0.42
CA TYR A 762 -1.80 -13.54 1.68
C TYR A 762 -0.61 -13.07 2.55
N PRO A 763 -0.72 -13.09 3.89
CA PRO A 763 0.42 -12.80 4.76
C PRO A 763 1.66 -13.65 4.41
N GLY A 764 2.83 -13.02 4.39
CA GLY A 764 4.08 -13.67 3.97
C GLY A 764 4.17 -13.95 2.48
N THR A 765 3.49 -13.18 1.63
CA THR A 765 3.60 -13.31 0.15
C THR A 765 4.04 -12.02 -0.52
N SER A 766 4.55 -12.15 -1.73
CA SER A 766 4.83 -11.01 -2.58
C SER A 766 4.25 -11.16 -3.98
N LEU A 767 3.94 -10.02 -4.60
CA LEU A 767 3.59 -9.89 -6.00
C LEU A 767 4.78 -9.28 -6.73
N LEU A 768 5.44 -10.04 -7.61
CA LEU A 768 6.61 -9.56 -8.34
C LEU A 768 6.20 -8.90 -9.67
N LEU A 769 6.82 -7.75 -9.99
CA LEU A 769 6.74 -7.11 -11.30
C LEU A 769 8.15 -6.76 -11.80
N GLY A 770 8.69 -7.55 -12.72
CA GLY A 770 10.02 -7.38 -13.30
C GLY A 770 10.01 -6.53 -14.56
N VAL A 771 10.16 -5.21 -14.43
CA VAL A 771 10.17 -4.28 -15.56
C VAL A 771 11.57 -4.05 -16.14
N ASP A 772 11.66 -3.69 -17.43
CA ASP A 772 12.87 -3.17 -18.10
C ASP A 772 12.50 -1.83 -18.75
N ASN A 773 12.36 -0.79 -17.92
CA ASN A 773 11.98 0.56 -18.38
C ASN A 773 13.21 1.27 -18.96
N ARG A 774 13.21 1.53 -20.27
CA ARG A 774 14.30 2.22 -20.96
C ARG A 774 13.84 3.53 -21.57
N GLU A 775 14.65 4.58 -21.40
CA GLU A 775 14.41 5.92 -21.98
C GLU A 775 14.23 5.81 -23.51
N VAL A 776 13.10 6.28 -24.00
CA VAL A 776 12.77 6.31 -25.44
C VAL A 776 13.14 7.65 -26.02
N ARG A 777 13.92 7.65 -27.09
CA ARG A 777 14.22 8.86 -27.85
C ARG A 777 13.45 8.87 -29.16
N SER A 778 12.73 9.96 -29.39
CA SER A 778 12.05 10.23 -30.66
C SER A 778 12.99 11.03 -31.57
N TYR A 779 13.05 10.66 -32.84
CA TYR A 779 13.83 11.33 -33.88
C TYR A 779 12.97 11.54 -35.12
N ILE A 780 13.14 12.69 -35.79
CA ILE A 780 12.55 13.00 -37.09
C ILE A 780 13.69 13.09 -38.10
N SER A 781 13.53 12.43 -39.25
CA SER A 781 14.52 12.37 -40.32
C SER A 781 13.83 12.33 -41.68
N VAL A 782 14.38 13.06 -42.65
CA VAL A 782 13.99 12.91 -44.06
C VAL A 782 14.86 11.82 -44.67
N PHE A 783 14.27 10.80 -45.29
CA PHE A 783 14.98 9.74 -45.99
C PHE A 783 14.78 9.85 -47.49
N THR A 784 15.90 9.92 -48.21
CA THR A 784 15.94 9.96 -49.67
C THR A 784 16.75 8.80 -50.24
N SER A 785 16.54 8.49 -51.52
CA SER A 785 17.39 7.57 -52.25
C SER A 785 18.74 8.22 -52.61
N VAL A 786 19.64 7.50 -53.30
CA VAL A 786 20.91 8.08 -53.79
C VAL A 786 20.64 9.09 -54.92
N GLU A 787 19.60 8.86 -55.70
CA GLU A 787 19.04 9.76 -56.72
C GLU A 787 18.48 11.06 -56.11
N GLY A 788 17.99 11.01 -54.86
CA GLY A 788 17.41 12.16 -54.15
C GLY A 788 15.88 12.13 -54.05
N GLU A 789 15.23 11.17 -54.70
CA GLU A 789 13.81 10.88 -54.55
C GLU A 789 13.46 10.51 -53.09
N PRO A 790 12.25 10.83 -52.60
CA PRO A 790 11.80 10.41 -51.27
C PRO A 790 11.72 8.88 -51.17
N ILE A 791 11.88 8.37 -49.94
CA ILE A 791 11.70 6.95 -49.63
C ILE A 791 10.26 6.69 -49.19
N ASP A 792 9.59 5.76 -49.87
CA ASP A 792 8.17 5.44 -49.66
C ASP A 792 7.87 4.75 -48.31
N ARG A 793 8.85 4.06 -47.72
CA ARG A 793 8.67 3.33 -46.45
C ARG A 793 10.00 3.04 -45.76
N VAL A 794 10.07 3.34 -44.46
CA VAL A 794 11.17 2.99 -43.57
C VAL A 794 10.65 2.14 -42.41
N GLU A 795 11.40 1.11 -42.05
CA GLU A 795 11.15 0.19 -40.94
C GLU A 795 12.36 0.19 -39.99
N CYS A 796 12.09 0.06 -38.69
CA CYS A 796 13.13 -0.12 -37.69
C CYS A 796 13.24 -1.61 -37.36
N VAL A 797 14.46 -2.16 -37.44
CA VAL A 797 14.76 -3.57 -37.13
C VAL A 797 15.88 -3.63 -36.09
N GLY A 798 15.63 -4.32 -34.97
CA GLY A 798 16.57 -4.50 -33.86
C GLY A 798 15.90 -4.33 -32.50
N GLU A 799 16.60 -4.68 -31.43
CA GLU A 799 16.08 -4.64 -30.06
C GLU A 799 15.73 -3.24 -29.56
N GLY A 800 16.39 -2.20 -30.10
CA GLY A 800 16.12 -0.81 -29.76
C GLY A 800 14.90 -0.20 -30.45
N CYS A 801 14.18 -0.92 -31.31
CA CYS A 801 13.09 -0.36 -32.10
C CYS A 801 11.76 -0.30 -31.36
N VAL A 802 11.15 0.89 -31.24
CA VAL A 802 9.84 1.09 -30.62
C VAL A 802 8.76 1.36 -31.66
N SER A 803 8.95 2.36 -32.54
CA SER A 803 7.99 2.66 -33.61
C SER A 803 8.62 3.44 -34.77
N VAL A 804 8.01 3.36 -35.95
CA VAL A 804 8.25 4.26 -37.09
C VAL A 804 6.91 4.75 -37.63
N GLU A 805 6.82 6.04 -37.89
CA GLU A 805 5.62 6.78 -38.35
C GLU A 805 6.04 7.67 -39.52
N GLU A 806 5.37 7.59 -40.65
CA GLU A 806 5.53 8.54 -41.75
C GLU A 806 4.68 9.78 -41.46
N LEU A 807 5.31 10.97 -41.46
CA LEU A 807 4.62 12.24 -41.21
C LEU A 807 4.11 12.89 -42.50
N THR A 808 4.88 12.72 -43.57
CA THR A 808 4.62 13.14 -44.95
C THR A 808 5.66 12.45 -45.84
N GLU A 809 5.43 12.45 -47.16
CA GLU A 809 6.31 11.84 -48.18
C GLU A 809 7.81 12.02 -47.88
N GLY A 810 8.51 10.91 -47.63
CA GLY A 810 9.95 10.88 -47.33
C GLY A 810 10.36 11.35 -45.93
N VAL A 811 9.44 11.79 -45.06
CA VAL A 811 9.71 12.29 -43.71
C VAL A 811 9.19 11.33 -42.65
N PHE A 812 10.10 10.73 -41.89
CA PHE A 812 9.81 9.70 -40.91
C PHE A 812 10.16 10.15 -39.50
N LYS A 813 9.25 9.88 -38.57
CA LYS A 813 9.48 9.94 -37.13
C LYS A 813 9.70 8.52 -36.63
N PHE A 814 10.79 8.27 -35.93
CA PHE A 814 11.09 6.97 -35.33
C PHE A 814 11.44 7.10 -33.85
N ARG A 815 10.97 6.13 -33.06
CA ARG A 815 11.22 6.02 -31.61
C ARG A 815 12.13 4.83 -31.35
N VAL A 816 13.19 5.05 -30.57
CA VAL A 816 14.15 4.00 -30.20
C VAL A 816 14.48 4.04 -28.71
N SER A 817 14.62 2.86 -28.11
CA SER A 817 15.06 2.68 -26.73
C SER A 817 16.57 2.87 -26.63
N LYS A 818 17.00 3.66 -25.65
CA LYS A 818 18.41 3.95 -25.36
C LYS A 818 19.18 2.70 -24.92
N GLY A 819 20.45 2.60 -25.32
CA GLY A 819 21.35 1.50 -24.95
C GLY A 819 20.94 0.14 -25.54
N LEU A 820 20.29 0.15 -26.72
CA LEU A 820 19.92 -1.04 -27.46
C LEU A 820 20.18 -0.84 -28.96
N PRO A 821 20.68 -1.87 -29.68
CA PRO A 821 21.02 -1.77 -31.09
C PRO A 821 19.77 -1.73 -31.97
N PHE A 822 19.79 -0.88 -32.99
CA PHE A 822 18.74 -0.78 -34.02
C PHE A 822 19.33 -0.46 -35.40
N GLN A 823 18.57 -0.78 -36.45
CA GLN A 823 18.85 -0.43 -37.84
C GLN A 823 17.59 0.11 -38.50
N LEU A 824 17.74 1.11 -39.37
CA LEU A 824 16.66 1.59 -40.23
C LEU A 824 16.83 1.00 -41.63
N LYS A 825 15.73 0.51 -42.22
CA LYS A 825 15.71 -0.17 -43.52
C LYS A 825 14.52 0.25 -44.36
N THR A 826 14.62 0.19 -45.68
CA THR A 826 13.44 0.32 -46.56
C THR A 826 12.74 -1.02 -46.76
N ALA A 827 11.54 -1.01 -47.35
CA ALA A 827 10.83 -2.23 -47.79
C ALA A 827 11.63 -3.11 -48.77
N LEU A 828 12.67 -2.55 -49.43
CA LEU A 828 13.60 -3.28 -50.29
C LEU A 828 14.85 -3.76 -49.52
N ASN A 829 14.80 -3.81 -48.19
CA ASN A 829 15.92 -4.18 -47.30
C ASN A 829 17.20 -3.35 -47.54
N GLN A 830 17.04 -2.12 -48.04
CA GLN A 830 18.11 -1.13 -48.22
C GLN A 830 18.44 -0.49 -46.87
N ARG A 831 19.71 -0.35 -46.51
CA ARG A 831 20.12 0.23 -45.22
C ARG A 831 20.02 1.75 -45.24
N CYS A 832 19.26 2.32 -44.31
CA CYS A 832 19.17 3.76 -44.10
C CYS A 832 20.22 4.22 -43.09
N PHE A 833 21.01 5.23 -43.46
CA PHE A 833 22.09 5.76 -42.63
C PHE A 833 21.63 7.07 -41.98
N ILE A 834 22.03 7.30 -40.72
CA ILE A 834 21.69 8.48 -39.92
C ILE A 834 22.94 8.98 -39.17
N PRO A 835 23.02 10.26 -38.78
CA PRO A 835 24.05 10.74 -37.86
C PRO A 835 23.91 10.06 -36.49
N SER A 836 24.99 10.07 -35.70
CA SER A 836 24.98 9.48 -34.36
C SER A 836 23.85 10.08 -33.50
N PRO A 837 22.92 9.26 -32.96
CA PRO A 837 21.77 9.75 -32.18
C PRO A 837 22.15 10.51 -30.89
N ASN A 838 23.40 10.36 -30.43
CA ASN A 838 23.96 11.06 -29.26
C ASN A 838 24.61 12.41 -29.60
N MET A 839 24.79 12.75 -30.88
CA MET A 839 25.43 14.00 -31.33
C MET A 839 24.43 15.08 -31.75
N ALA A 840 23.13 14.77 -31.75
CA ALA A 840 22.09 15.69 -32.17
C ALA A 840 21.51 16.43 -30.94
N GLU A 841 21.79 17.73 -30.82
CA GLU A 841 21.21 18.61 -29.79
C GLU A 841 19.69 18.78 -29.92
N ARG A 842 19.08 18.28 -31.00
CA ARG A 842 17.64 18.36 -31.29
C ARG A 842 17.17 17.02 -31.83
N GLN A 843 15.91 16.68 -31.59
CA GLN A 843 15.24 15.48 -32.11
C GLN A 843 15.07 15.45 -33.66
N ASN A 844 15.70 16.35 -34.40
CA ASN A 844 15.66 16.40 -35.87
C ASN A 844 17.05 16.07 -36.44
N LEU A 845 17.15 14.98 -37.18
CA LEU A 845 18.39 14.45 -37.77
C LEU A 845 18.64 14.97 -39.19
N GLY A 846 17.80 15.88 -39.70
CA GLY A 846 17.93 16.48 -41.02
C GLY A 846 17.62 15.51 -42.17
N GLN A 847 18.27 15.75 -43.32
CA GLN A 847 18.17 14.90 -44.49
C GLN A 847 19.23 13.80 -44.46
N ASN A 848 18.77 12.58 -44.66
CA ASN A 848 19.52 11.34 -44.64
C ASN A 848 19.17 10.51 -45.89
N PHE A 849 19.89 9.41 -46.11
CA PHE A 849 19.65 8.57 -47.28
C PHE A 849 19.67 7.07 -46.98
N CYS A 850 18.98 6.32 -47.84
CA CYS A 850 18.99 4.86 -47.84
C CYS A 850 19.81 4.36 -49.03
N MET A 851 20.72 3.44 -48.74
CA MET A 851 21.71 2.93 -49.68
C MET A 851 21.11 1.75 -50.48
N PRO A 852 21.17 1.78 -51.83
CA PRO A 852 20.61 0.71 -52.66
C PRO A 852 21.31 -0.62 -52.39
N GLN A 853 20.66 -1.71 -52.79
CA GLN A 853 21.35 -3.00 -52.83
C GLN A 853 22.36 -2.97 -53.99
N PHE A 854 23.61 -3.32 -53.69
CA PHE A 854 24.70 -3.35 -54.65
C PHE A 854 25.00 -4.80 -55.06
N ASP A 855 25.02 -5.04 -56.36
CA ASP A 855 25.66 -6.22 -56.94
C ASP A 855 27.18 -6.00 -56.95
N ASN A 856 27.95 -7.07 -56.77
CA ASN A 856 29.41 -7.02 -56.87
C ASN A 856 29.84 -7.42 -58.28
N VAL A 857 30.28 -6.44 -59.07
CA VAL A 857 30.69 -6.61 -60.46
C VAL A 857 32.16 -6.18 -60.58
N ASP A 858 33.03 -7.12 -60.95
CA ASP A 858 34.49 -6.92 -61.06
C ASP A 858 35.15 -6.30 -59.80
N GLY A 859 34.61 -6.61 -58.62
CA GLY A 859 35.11 -6.09 -57.33
C GLY A 859 34.62 -4.67 -57.00
N LEU A 860 33.69 -4.11 -57.78
CA LEU A 860 33.00 -2.85 -57.48
C LEU A 860 31.56 -3.10 -57.06
N GLN A 861 31.07 -2.30 -56.10
CA GLN A 861 29.67 -2.27 -55.70
C GLN A 861 28.87 -1.40 -56.67
N LEU A 862 27.95 -2.05 -57.41
CA LEU A 862 27.17 -1.46 -58.50
C LEU A 862 25.66 -1.65 -58.28
N ALA A 863 24.90 -0.56 -58.41
CA ALA A 863 23.44 -0.60 -58.36
C ALA A 863 22.85 0.09 -59.60
N LEU A 864 21.69 -0.37 -60.06
CA LEU A 864 20.89 0.33 -61.06
C LEU A 864 19.85 1.20 -60.34
N GLY A 865 19.89 2.51 -60.56
CA GLY A 865 18.98 3.48 -59.96
C GLY A 865 17.58 3.45 -60.58
N LYS A 866 16.59 4.03 -59.89
CA LYS A 866 15.22 4.23 -60.41
C LYS A 866 15.20 5.13 -61.66
N ASP A 867 16.22 5.98 -61.84
CA ASP A 867 16.45 6.82 -63.03
C ASP A 867 17.08 6.07 -64.22
N GLY A 868 17.32 4.76 -64.08
CA GLY A 868 17.96 3.91 -65.09
C GLY A 868 19.47 4.13 -65.23
N GLN A 869 20.10 4.87 -64.32
CA GLN A 869 21.54 5.10 -64.31
C GLN A 869 22.26 4.07 -63.43
N TYR A 870 23.51 3.78 -63.74
CA TYR A 870 24.40 2.96 -62.93
C TYR A 870 25.07 3.80 -61.84
N TYR A 871 24.98 3.32 -60.60
CA TYR A 871 25.59 3.92 -59.41
C TYR A 871 26.70 3.01 -58.88
N TYR A 872 27.95 3.46 -59.00
CA TYR A 872 29.12 2.82 -58.42
C TYR A 872 29.39 3.43 -57.05
N TYR A 873 29.37 2.64 -55.98
CA TYR A 873 29.78 3.11 -54.66
C TYR A 873 31.31 3.20 -54.59
N VAL A 874 31.81 4.38 -54.20
CA VAL A 874 33.24 4.67 -54.11
C VAL A 874 33.75 4.51 -52.68
N GLY A 875 32.93 4.86 -51.68
CA GLY A 875 33.30 4.75 -50.27
C GLY A 875 32.83 5.93 -49.41
N GLU A 876 33.30 5.93 -48.17
CA GLU A 876 32.98 6.92 -47.14
C GLU A 876 34.21 7.79 -46.80
N PHE A 877 34.04 9.10 -46.69
CA PHE A 877 35.12 10.08 -46.53
C PHE A 877 34.84 11.06 -45.38
N ALA A 878 35.89 11.42 -44.64
CA ALA A 878 35.82 12.44 -43.57
C ALA A 878 36.06 13.88 -44.08
N THR A 879 36.88 14.05 -45.13
CA THR A 879 37.17 15.35 -45.77
C THR A 879 37.32 15.17 -47.28
N LEU A 880 36.82 16.13 -48.06
CA LEU A 880 36.70 16.03 -49.52
C LEU A 880 37.83 16.74 -50.29
N GLN A 881 38.84 17.29 -49.60
CA GLN A 881 39.89 18.13 -50.18
C GLN A 881 40.76 17.45 -51.26
N GLN A 882 40.71 16.12 -51.36
CA GLN A 882 41.47 15.34 -52.34
C GLN A 882 40.65 14.99 -53.60
N LEU A 883 39.36 15.31 -53.65
CA LEU A 883 38.46 14.88 -54.73
C LEU A 883 38.40 15.81 -55.95
N GLU A 884 38.88 17.05 -55.87
CA GLU A 884 38.85 18.02 -56.99
C GLU A 884 39.56 17.45 -58.24
N PHE A 885 40.75 16.86 -58.04
CA PHE A 885 41.56 16.27 -59.10
C PHE A 885 40.85 15.07 -59.77
N TYR A 886 40.36 14.13 -58.96
CA TYR A 886 39.68 12.94 -59.47
C TYR A 886 38.32 13.24 -60.09
N HIS A 887 37.61 14.29 -59.62
CA HIS A 887 36.40 14.76 -60.28
C HIS A 887 36.70 15.24 -61.69
N GLN A 888 37.76 16.04 -61.86
CA GLN A 888 38.15 16.53 -63.16
C GLN A 888 38.56 15.37 -64.09
N GLU A 889 39.38 14.43 -63.62
CA GLU A 889 39.82 13.28 -64.43
C GLU A 889 38.68 12.31 -64.78
N LEU A 890 37.69 12.12 -63.89
CA LEU A 890 36.49 11.33 -64.17
C LEU A 890 35.64 11.99 -65.27
N THR A 891 35.36 13.29 -65.15
CA THR A 891 34.52 14.04 -66.10
C THR A 891 35.19 14.22 -67.46
N GLU A 892 36.52 14.39 -67.52
CA GLU A 892 37.25 14.48 -68.79
C GLU A 892 37.25 13.16 -69.58
N GLN A 893 37.18 12.01 -68.91
CA GLN A 893 37.24 10.68 -69.55
C GLN A 893 35.87 10.01 -69.75
N ASN A 894 34.88 10.34 -68.91
CA ASN A 894 33.49 9.91 -69.05
C ASN A 894 32.60 11.16 -68.92
N PRO A 895 32.31 11.88 -70.02
CA PRO A 895 31.60 13.16 -69.99
C PRO A 895 30.18 13.11 -69.41
N GLU A 896 29.58 11.91 -69.38
CA GLU A 896 28.25 11.63 -68.85
C GLU A 896 28.29 11.04 -67.41
N ALA A 897 29.47 10.96 -66.78
CA ALA A 897 29.63 10.46 -65.42
C ALA A 897 29.73 11.59 -64.39
N GLU A 898 28.95 11.49 -63.32
CA GLU A 898 28.83 12.52 -62.28
C GLU A 898 29.15 11.97 -60.88
N LEU A 899 29.81 12.77 -60.04
CA LEU A 899 30.08 12.43 -58.64
C LEU A 899 28.93 12.87 -57.73
N VAL A 900 28.11 11.91 -57.32
CA VAL A 900 27.00 12.11 -56.37
C VAL A 900 27.54 12.01 -54.95
N LYS A 901 27.33 13.07 -54.16
CA LYS A 901 27.81 13.21 -52.77
C LYS A 901 26.61 13.22 -51.81
N LYS A 902 26.62 12.36 -50.80
CA LYS A 902 25.59 12.32 -49.74
C LYS A 902 26.24 12.54 -48.38
N ASN A 903 25.86 13.62 -47.69
CA ASN A 903 26.45 14.01 -46.42
C ASN A 903 25.60 13.50 -45.25
N ILE A 904 26.23 12.88 -44.25
CA ILE A 904 25.60 12.45 -43.00
C ILE A 904 26.49 12.92 -41.83
N GLY A 905 26.01 13.91 -41.08
CA GLY A 905 26.79 14.53 -40.00
C GLY A 905 28.12 15.11 -40.49
N LYS A 906 29.25 14.52 -40.06
CA LYS A 906 30.61 14.92 -40.45
C LYS A 906 31.23 14.03 -41.54
N ARG A 907 30.44 13.19 -42.21
CA ARG A 907 30.92 12.20 -43.19
C ARG A 907 30.21 12.36 -44.53
N THR A 908 30.89 11.98 -45.60
CA THR A 908 30.36 12.01 -46.97
C THR A 908 30.47 10.62 -47.60
N PHE A 909 29.36 10.12 -48.11
CA PHE A 909 29.31 8.93 -48.96
C PHE A 909 29.38 9.37 -50.41
N LEU A 910 30.23 8.72 -51.20
CA LEU A 910 30.53 9.09 -52.58
C LEU A 910 30.12 7.99 -53.55
N PHE A 911 29.43 8.38 -54.62
CA PHE A 911 28.99 7.51 -55.70
C PHE A 911 29.36 8.12 -57.05
N VAL A 912 29.65 7.29 -58.05
CA VAL A 912 29.71 7.70 -59.46
C VAL A 912 28.42 7.26 -60.14
N ARG A 913 27.67 8.22 -60.68
CA ARG A 913 26.50 8.00 -61.54
C ARG A 913 26.95 7.98 -63.00
N SER A 914 26.44 7.04 -63.80
CA SER A 914 26.74 6.95 -65.24
C SER A 914 25.58 6.27 -66.00
N PRO A 915 25.22 6.70 -67.23
CA PRO A 915 24.15 6.06 -68.03
C PRO A 915 24.52 4.68 -68.57
N GLN A 916 25.81 4.32 -68.54
CA GLN A 916 26.33 3.04 -69.03
C GLN A 916 27.40 2.50 -68.08
N TYR A 917 27.80 1.24 -68.28
CA TYR A 917 28.95 0.67 -67.57
C TYR A 917 30.21 1.52 -67.83
N LEU A 918 30.94 1.86 -66.77
CA LEU A 918 32.19 2.60 -66.88
C LEU A 918 33.22 1.83 -67.71
N ALA A 919 33.91 2.52 -68.62
CA ALA A 919 35.05 1.96 -69.33
C ALA A 919 36.17 1.55 -68.36
N HIS A 920 37.04 0.62 -68.76
CA HIS A 920 38.08 0.03 -67.90
C HIS A 920 38.90 1.06 -67.10
N ARG A 921 39.24 2.20 -67.72
CA ARG A 921 39.99 3.28 -67.07
C ARG A 921 39.17 4.07 -66.02
N GLY A 922 37.85 4.17 -66.20
CA GLY A 922 36.93 4.71 -65.21
C GLY A 922 36.72 3.75 -64.03
N VAL A 923 36.67 2.44 -64.29
CA VAL A 923 36.69 1.38 -63.26
C VAL A 923 37.96 1.47 -62.41
N ASP A 924 39.13 1.64 -63.03
CA ASP A 924 40.40 1.80 -62.32
C ASP A 924 40.49 3.12 -61.53
N LEU A 925 39.83 4.19 -62.00
CA LEU A 925 39.72 5.46 -61.26
C LEU A 925 38.81 5.32 -60.03
N VAL A 926 37.67 4.63 -60.13
CA VAL A 926 36.80 4.30 -58.99
C VAL A 926 37.54 3.44 -57.96
N ARG A 927 38.29 2.43 -58.39
CA ARG A 927 39.15 1.62 -57.49
C ARG A 927 40.23 2.46 -56.81
N SER A 928 40.86 3.36 -57.54
CA SER A 928 41.89 4.27 -57.01
C SER A 928 41.29 5.21 -55.96
N LEU A 929 40.10 5.75 -56.22
CA LEU A 929 39.34 6.55 -55.25
C LEU A 929 38.92 5.75 -54.02
N SER A 930 38.44 4.51 -54.18
CA SER A 930 38.03 3.67 -53.05
C SER A 930 39.20 3.30 -52.13
N ALA A 931 40.44 3.30 -52.62
CA ALA A 931 41.63 3.12 -51.80
C ALA A 931 41.94 4.32 -50.87
N TYR A 932 41.34 5.50 -51.13
CA TYR A 932 41.38 6.66 -50.23
C TYR A 932 40.14 6.82 -49.36
N ALA A 933 39.12 5.97 -49.54
CA ALA A 933 38.00 5.91 -48.62
C ALA A 933 38.49 5.47 -47.23
N LEU A 934 37.74 5.84 -46.19
CA LEU A 934 37.90 5.21 -44.89
C LEU A 934 37.64 3.71 -45.08
N GLU A 935 38.63 2.87 -44.84
CA GLU A 935 38.43 1.42 -44.80
C GLU A 935 37.26 1.11 -43.85
N GLU A 936 36.30 0.29 -44.30
CA GLU A 936 35.45 -0.46 -43.38
C GLU A 936 36.31 -1.54 -42.68
N GLN A 937 37.25 -1.12 -41.82
CA GLN A 937 38.11 -1.97 -41.00
C GLN A 937 37.29 -2.75 -39.98
N SER A 938 36.55 -3.77 -40.40
CA SER A 938 35.96 -4.82 -39.56
C SER A 938 35.15 -4.35 -38.34
N ASN A 939 34.77 -3.08 -38.31
CA ASN A 939 34.02 -2.42 -37.26
C ASN A 939 32.59 -2.30 -37.75
N PRO A 940 31.58 -2.73 -36.99
CA PRO A 940 30.18 -2.54 -37.36
C PRO A 940 29.89 -1.03 -37.44
N SER A 941 29.94 -0.50 -38.66
CA SER A 941 29.91 0.91 -38.96
C SER A 941 28.56 1.50 -38.54
N TYR A 942 28.56 2.35 -37.51
CA TYR A 942 27.44 3.21 -37.13
C TYR A 942 26.14 2.51 -36.67
N VAL A 943 26.28 1.51 -35.79
CA VAL A 943 25.26 1.20 -34.77
C VAL A 943 26.00 1.10 -33.43
N TYR A 944 25.85 2.11 -32.57
CA TYR A 944 26.41 2.02 -31.22
C TYR A 944 25.55 1.10 -30.35
N ARG A 945 26.20 0.44 -29.39
CA ARG A 945 25.53 -0.27 -28.28
C ARG A 945 24.75 0.71 -27.42
#